data_AF-A0A6N4DIP7-F1
#
_entry.id   AF-A0A6N4DIP7-F1
#
_cell.length_a   1.000
_cell.length_b   1.000
_cell.length_c   1.000
_cell.angle_alpha   90.00
_cell.angle_beta   90.00
_cell.angle_gamma   90.00
#
_symmetry.space_group_name_H-M   'P 1'
#
loop_
_entity.id
_entity.type
_entity.pdbx_description
1 polymer ?
#
loop_
_entity_poly.entity_id
_entity_poly.type
_entity_poly.pdbx_seq_one_letter_code
_entity_poly.pdbx_strand_id
1 'polypeptide(L)'
;MQNTSTTPMQTKDLDPKEQARVFIDLLNPSGPRCFRMLTPRESKKEGKTLNRIFPPKKWEAGKHSESLYETLSSFNDRGFAVYMTVNPVEYSYARENRFSGPASQHIVGVSALFLDFDQPDAISLEAIDVMSLPPSIVVETSPGKYHCYWLLESSDAISLAEFTKFQVALQNKFSNLKPDASIKDLARIMRVPGFVHTPKVGNNENRFVSKLLRANETRYSRQEILDFSGVDLRNFDQKTELESHLVPEDNFDHSINYQGEIGRRLLKRLESAAKFLISETGYCSDNATFEELAAVFSNFQGSSNEEASEELFEELCQNAPNSTGNELERMKSFAKGYTGAKLTEGSLFKRASDSGWLNPAKVYSPGFQIEEDGVYRDLKQNDDGGTLRLKICNHCYIKAWTESRQSGKGGFVLSFRTLSGKLVTRVYDRSLLHEPRDLVKRLESDGLSVTPGEQNAVAKYLGGFRTNKIAHTTSQVGWFDACFVLPDETLKPQECEDEVIFSSNEEAVPLCVSGSLDDWREKVGCACIGNPVLAFSASVAFAAPLLEIVGQDGGGFHLFGASSKGKSTALQVAASIYGKPSSGGASLHPTYLQTWRQTDNSIEVSLARYNNLLLPLDDMRQIRNAQALIDTIMMLGNNQGKGRANKNGDAQSKRNFRTLVLSTGEKPTQAFIEAENKPFDAGTEVRLPNIDIVFKTGVVHDASMFDDNHKEMIEHLKAQTCRLYGAAGLQWLRLLVEHKEGLVRKIESHTKRFVSEITDKVGSLGSQQLRVIDRFALVAAAGELATEYGITGWPKDEALNAASFMAKRYFEQRGTIEDTESQRILRRFCAKVMNQQKQFPYPFSPSLLPSSLMCQENVTGQLGYRLPKDEKAFFSYLNSHLSMDFEEGDADTAAECDCGTYHLIPDSETLCAILDNEYSAPQILNALKDAGCLVVQSEMRDGKLRQVNKKKFASTSTKNFGAKQRSFYVIDLDSTIDNAEE
;
A
#
# COMPACT_ATOMS: atom_id res chain seq x y z
N MET A 1 -3.82 -43.49 3.28
CA MET A 1 -4.30 -44.69 2.55
C MET A 1 -3.29 -45.81 2.78
N GLN A 2 -3.74 -47.07 2.82
CA GLN A 2 -2.90 -48.23 3.10
C GLN A 2 -1.84 -48.40 1.99
N ASN A 3 -0.58 -48.08 2.26
CA ASN A 3 0.52 -48.53 1.41
C ASN A 3 0.78 -50.01 1.71
N THR A 4 0.46 -50.84 0.72
CA THR A 4 0.73 -52.26 0.67
C THR A 4 2.20 -52.52 1.01
N SER A 5 2.43 -53.36 2.03
CA SER A 5 3.74 -53.80 2.45
C SER A 5 4.38 -54.69 1.37
N THR A 6 5.08 -54.10 0.41
CA THR A 6 6.08 -54.81 -0.38
C THR A 6 7.31 -54.97 0.50
N THR A 7 7.54 -56.19 0.99
CA THR A 7 8.76 -56.53 1.74
C THR A 7 9.97 -56.14 0.89
N PRO A 8 10.91 -55.30 1.39
CA PRO A 8 12.05 -54.86 0.60
C PRO A 8 12.84 -56.08 0.11
N MET A 9 13.19 -56.10 -1.18
CA MET A 9 14.02 -57.16 -1.72
C MET A 9 15.41 -57.06 -1.08
N GLN A 10 15.87 -58.11 -0.38
CA GLN A 10 17.25 -58.17 0.11
C GLN A 10 18.18 -58.34 -1.09
N THR A 11 18.68 -57.22 -1.61
CA THR A 11 19.48 -57.16 -2.85
C THR A 11 20.98 -57.36 -2.62
N LYS A 12 21.42 -57.42 -1.36
CA LYS A 12 22.84 -57.58 -0.99
C LYS A 12 23.46 -58.88 -1.50
N ASP A 13 22.65 -59.91 -1.66
CA ASP A 13 23.08 -61.26 -2.07
C ASP A 13 22.98 -61.48 -3.59
N LEU A 14 22.45 -60.50 -4.34
CA LEU A 14 22.46 -60.54 -5.80
C LEU A 14 23.88 -60.40 -6.31
N ASP A 15 24.18 -61.07 -7.42
CA ASP A 15 25.45 -60.83 -8.11
C ASP A 15 25.55 -59.37 -8.61
N PRO A 16 26.76 -58.84 -8.82
CA PRO A 16 26.96 -57.44 -9.22
C PRO A 16 26.23 -57.03 -10.50
N LYS A 17 26.01 -57.97 -11.43
CA LYS A 17 25.26 -57.73 -12.66
C LYS A 17 23.79 -57.53 -12.35
N GLU A 18 23.19 -58.41 -11.56
CA GLU A 18 21.80 -58.28 -11.14
C GLU A 18 21.56 -57.04 -10.27
N GLN A 19 22.50 -56.66 -9.40
CA GLN A 19 22.41 -55.40 -8.63
C GLN A 19 22.36 -54.17 -9.56
N ALA A 20 23.25 -54.11 -10.55
CA ALA A 20 23.25 -53.03 -11.53
C ALA A 20 21.97 -53.02 -12.36
N ARG A 21 21.45 -54.19 -12.77
CA ARG A 21 20.19 -54.31 -13.52
C ARG A 21 19.03 -53.69 -12.76
N VAL A 22 18.81 -54.16 -11.52
CA VAL A 22 17.69 -53.74 -10.66
C VAL A 22 17.73 -52.22 -10.42
N PHE A 23 18.90 -51.68 -10.10
CA PHE A 23 19.08 -50.24 -9.87
C PHE A 23 18.69 -49.41 -11.08
N ILE A 24 19.20 -49.79 -12.26
CA ILE A 24 18.99 -49.04 -13.49
C ILE A 24 17.53 -49.15 -13.97
N ASP A 25 16.92 -50.34 -13.85
CA ASP A 25 15.54 -50.58 -14.25
C ASP A 25 14.54 -49.81 -13.38
N LEU A 26 14.79 -49.68 -12.08
CA LEU A 26 13.92 -48.91 -11.18
C LEU A 26 13.96 -47.40 -11.44
N LEU A 27 15.15 -46.84 -11.67
CA LEU A 27 15.32 -45.41 -11.95
C LEU A 27 14.77 -45.00 -13.31
N ASN A 28 14.92 -45.84 -14.34
CA ASN A 28 14.45 -45.51 -15.67
C ASN A 28 13.97 -46.77 -16.43
N PRO A 29 12.73 -47.20 -16.19
CA PRO A 29 12.20 -48.45 -16.73
C PRO A 29 11.97 -48.42 -18.26
N SER A 30 11.73 -47.25 -18.84
CA SER A 30 11.24 -47.11 -20.22
C SER A 30 12.01 -46.10 -21.10
N GLY A 31 12.93 -45.31 -20.54
CA GLY A 31 13.61 -44.23 -21.25
C GLY A 31 15.11 -44.47 -21.55
N PRO A 32 15.74 -43.56 -22.33
CA PRO A 32 17.18 -43.55 -22.58
C PRO A 32 18.02 -43.37 -21.30
N ARG A 33 19.04 -44.22 -21.12
CA ARG A 33 19.89 -44.28 -19.92
C ARG A 33 21.27 -43.72 -20.22
N CYS A 34 21.64 -42.58 -19.61
CA CYS A 34 22.93 -41.93 -19.86
C CYS A 34 23.95 -42.26 -18.78
N PHE A 35 25.07 -42.88 -19.17
CA PHE A 35 26.17 -43.22 -18.28
C PHE A 35 27.36 -42.27 -18.48
N ARG A 36 28.17 -42.06 -17.44
CA ARG A 36 29.41 -41.28 -17.48
C ARG A 36 30.53 -42.05 -16.79
N MET A 37 31.66 -42.19 -17.48
CA MET A 37 32.86 -42.88 -16.99
C MET A 37 33.88 -41.84 -16.55
N LEU A 38 34.26 -41.83 -15.27
CA LEU A 38 35.20 -40.85 -14.73
C LEU A 38 36.55 -41.51 -14.38
N THR A 39 37.65 -40.84 -14.72
CA THR A 39 38.99 -41.25 -14.30
C THR A 39 39.27 -40.84 -12.84
N PRO A 40 40.17 -41.54 -12.11
CA PRO A 40 40.54 -41.16 -10.75
C PRO A 40 41.18 -39.76 -10.67
N ARG A 41 40.89 -39.03 -9.58
CA ARG A 41 41.21 -37.60 -9.34
C ARG A 41 42.69 -37.14 -9.49
N GLU A 42 43.66 -38.04 -9.69
CA GLU A 42 45.09 -37.69 -9.77
C GLU A 42 45.75 -37.89 -11.15
N SER A 43 45.02 -38.24 -12.21
CA SER A 43 45.56 -38.20 -13.59
C SER A 43 45.64 -36.76 -14.15
N LYS A 44 46.12 -35.80 -13.34
CA LYS A 44 46.29 -34.36 -13.67
C LYS A 44 47.47 -34.07 -14.62
N LYS A 45 47.96 -35.07 -15.37
CA LYS A 45 48.92 -34.83 -16.47
C LYS A 45 48.33 -34.86 -17.87
N GLU A 46 47.06 -35.24 -18.03
CA GLU A 46 46.25 -35.00 -19.22
C GLU A 46 44.85 -35.52 -18.86
N GLY A 47 44.04 -34.67 -18.22
CA GLY A 47 42.72 -35.04 -17.71
C GLY A 47 41.71 -35.30 -18.82
N LYS A 48 41.80 -36.43 -19.51
CA LYS A 48 40.76 -36.89 -20.45
C LYS A 48 39.58 -37.43 -19.66
N THR A 49 38.65 -36.56 -19.26
CA THR A 49 37.29 -36.97 -18.92
C THR A 49 36.70 -37.70 -20.12
N LEU A 50 36.50 -39.00 -20.01
CA LEU A 50 35.92 -39.82 -21.07
C LEU A 50 34.41 -39.85 -20.89
N ASN A 51 33.75 -38.76 -21.26
CA ASN A 51 32.31 -38.74 -21.42
C ASN A 51 31.94 -39.78 -22.50
N ARG A 52 31.11 -40.76 -22.15
CA ARG A 52 30.60 -41.78 -23.07
C ARG A 52 29.11 -41.94 -22.81
N ILE A 53 28.28 -41.20 -23.54
CA ILE A 53 26.83 -41.42 -23.52
C ILE A 53 26.53 -42.66 -24.37
N PHE A 54 25.90 -43.66 -23.75
CA PHE A 54 25.34 -44.80 -24.45
C PHE A 54 23.83 -44.59 -24.61
N PRO A 55 23.27 -44.69 -25.84
CA PRO A 55 21.82 -44.73 -26.02
C PRO A 55 21.26 -46.03 -25.41
N PRO A 56 19.95 -46.09 -25.11
CA PRO A 56 19.33 -47.25 -24.46
C PRO A 56 19.54 -48.50 -25.30
N LYS A 57 20.38 -49.42 -24.81
CA LYS A 57 20.46 -50.80 -25.29
C LYS A 57 19.70 -51.68 -24.29
N LYS A 58 18.97 -52.68 -24.80
CA LYS A 58 18.41 -53.75 -23.97
C LYS A 58 19.53 -54.36 -23.11
N TRP A 59 19.24 -54.58 -21.84
CA TRP A 59 20.15 -55.21 -20.86
C TRP A 59 20.68 -56.57 -21.35
N GLU A 60 19.88 -57.28 -22.16
CA GLU A 60 20.20 -58.59 -22.74
C GLU A 60 20.84 -58.49 -24.13
N ALA A 61 21.93 -59.23 -24.32
CA ALA A 61 22.65 -59.35 -25.59
C ALA A 61 21.74 -59.94 -26.69
N GLY A 62 21.70 -59.29 -27.86
CA GLY A 62 21.33 -59.99 -29.09
C GLY A 62 22.43 -60.99 -29.48
N LYS A 63 22.09 -62.00 -30.29
CA LYS A 63 22.98 -63.13 -30.71
C LYS A 63 24.39 -62.75 -31.23
N HIS A 64 24.69 -61.47 -31.47
CA HIS A 64 25.99 -60.98 -31.97
C HIS A 64 26.45 -59.62 -31.37
N SER A 65 26.05 -59.24 -30.15
CA SER A 65 26.48 -57.96 -29.52
C SER A 65 26.74 -58.07 -28.02
N GLU A 66 27.82 -57.45 -27.53
CA GLU A 66 28.08 -57.27 -26.09
C GLU A 66 26.88 -56.63 -25.37
N SER A 67 26.58 -57.13 -24.18
CA SER A 67 25.57 -56.55 -23.28
C SER A 67 26.05 -55.22 -22.69
N LEU A 68 25.12 -54.36 -22.27
CA LEU A 68 25.46 -53.09 -21.63
C LEU A 68 26.35 -53.30 -20.39
N TYR A 69 26.06 -54.34 -19.60
CA TYR A 69 26.85 -54.65 -18.42
C TYR A 69 28.30 -55.03 -18.76
N GLU A 70 28.51 -55.87 -19.79
CA GLU A 70 29.86 -56.24 -20.23
C GLU A 70 30.66 -55.02 -20.72
N THR A 71 30.00 -54.10 -21.44
CA THR A 71 30.62 -52.84 -21.85
C THR A 71 31.03 -51.99 -20.63
N LEU A 72 30.13 -51.81 -19.65
CA LEU A 72 30.43 -51.04 -18.44
C LEU A 72 31.51 -51.71 -17.59
N SER A 73 31.48 -53.03 -17.45
CA SER A 73 32.49 -53.83 -16.75
C SER A 73 33.86 -53.66 -17.40
N SER A 74 33.94 -53.71 -18.73
CA SER A 74 35.20 -53.51 -19.47
C SER A 74 35.81 -52.12 -19.22
N PHE A 75 35.00 -51.07 -19.04
CA PHE A 75 35.50 -49.75 -18.63
C PHE A 75 35.91 -49.73 -17.16
N ASN A 76 35.15 -50.39 -16.29
CA ASN A 76 35.47 -50.44 -14.86
C ASN A 76 36.76 -51.23 -14.57
N ASP A 77 37.00 -52.33 -15.30
CA ASP A 77 38.24 -53.11 -15.26
C ASP A 77 39.46 -52.29 -15.70
N ARG A 78 39.25 -51.29 -16.57
CA ARG A 78 40.27 -50.31 -17.00
C ARG A 78 40.45 -49.16 -16.00
N GLY A 79 39.76 -49.19 -14.86
CA GLY A 79 39.89 -48.23 -13.77
C GLY A 79 38.94 -47.03 -13.81
N PHE A 80 37.95 -47.02 -14.70
CA PHE A 80 36.94 -45.96 -14.74
C PHE A 80 35.82 -46.20 -13.73
N ALA A 81 35.45 -45.16 -12.99
CA ALA A 81 34.27 -45.21 -12.13
C ALA A 81 32.99 -45.00 -12.96
N VAL A 82 31.96 -45.80 -12.66
CA VAL A 82 30.69 -45.85 -13.43
C VAL A 82 29.62 -45.00 -12.74
N TYR A 83 29.16 -43.96 -13.44
CA TYR A 83 28.06 -43.09 -13.00
C TYR A 83 26.92 -43.10 -14.01
N MET A 84 25.72 -42.75 -13.56
CA MET A 84 24.52 -42.58 -14.38
C MET A 84 23.83 -41.26 -14.06
N THR A 85 23.33 -40.55 -15.08
CA THR A 85 22.41 -39.43 -14.87
C THR A 85 21.08 -39.98 -14.35
N VAL A 86 20.65 -39.51 -13.18
CA VAL A 86 19.48 -40.07 -12.48
C VAL A 86 18.20 -39.86 -13.27
N ASN A 87 18.02 -38.64 -13.78
CA ASN A 87 16.83 -38.23 -14.50
C ASN A 87 16.93 -38.54 -16.00
N PRO A 88 15.80 -38.80 -16.69
CA PRO A 88 15.78 -39.14 -18.12
C PRO A 88 16.29 -37.99 -18.99
N VAL A 89 17.07 -38.33 -20.00
CA VAL A 89 17.73 -37.40 -20.93
C VAL A 89 17.05 -37.46 -22.29
N GLU A 90 17.03 -36.35 -23.02
CA GLU A 90 16.48 -36.30 -24.39
C GLU A 90 17.19 -37.30 -25.33
N TYR A 91 16.41 -38.08 -26.07
CA TYR A 91 16.94 -39.15 -26.92
C TYR A 91 17.82 -38.64 -28.07
N SER A 92 17.43 -37.51 -28.70
CA SER A 92 18.19 -36.82 -29.75
C SER A 92 19.58 -36.41 -29.24
N TYR A 93 19.63 -35.74 -28.09
CA TYR A 93 20.86 -35.31 -27.44
C TYR A 93 21.76 -36.51 -27.13
N ALA A 94 21.21 -37.56 -26.51
CA ALA A 94 21.97 -38.75 -26.15
C ALA A 94 22.56 -39.48 -27.38
N ARG A 95 21.87 -39.42 -28.52
CA ARG A 95 22.34 -40.00 -29.79
C ARG A 95 23.50 -39.22 -30.40
N GLU A 96 23.42 -37.90 -30.37
CA GLU A 96 24.30 -36.97 -31.10
C GLU A 96 25.54 -36.57 -30.29
N ASN A 97 25.44 -36.57 -28.96
CA ASN A 97 26.47 -36.06 -28.06
C ASN A 97 27.17 -37.16 -27.27
N ARG A 98 27.64 -38.20 -27.95
CA ARG A 98 28.28 -39.39 -27.33
C ARG A 98 29.47 -39.07 -26.41
N PHE A 99 30.04 -37.87 -26.50
CA PHE A 99 31.24 -37.43 -25.78
C PHE A 99 31.06 -36.19 -24.91
N SER A 100 29.82 -35.72 -24.74
CA SER A 100 29.49 -34.57 -23.88
C SER A 100 28.42 -35.05 -22.91
N GLY A 101 28.51 -34.71 -21.63
CA GLY A 101 27.43 -35.09 -20.72
C GLY A 101 26.33 -34.02 -20.65
N PRO A 102 25.10 -34.43 -20.31
CA PRO A 102 23.94 -33.57 -20.37
C PRO A 102 24.03 -32.43 -19.35
N ALA A 103 23.69 -31.23 -19.79
CA ALA A 103 23.25 -30.13 -18.92
C ALA A 103 21.74 -30.22 -18.62
N SER A 104 21.26 -29.45 -17.64
CA SER A 104 19.86 -29.44 -17.18
C SER A 104 18.83 -29.30 -18.29
N GLN A 105 19.12 -28.53 -19.35
CA GLN A 105 18.24 -28.34 -20.51
C GLN A 105 17.95 -29.62 -21.32
N HIS A 106 18.76 -30.67 -21.15
CA HIS A 106 18.59 -31.95 -21.87
C HIS A 106 17.84 -32.99 -21.03
N ILE A 107 17.38 -32.64 -19.83
CA ILE A 107 16.60 -33.52 -18.97
C ILE A 107 15.12 -33.39 -19.35
N VAL A 108 14.45 -34.51 -19.58
CA VAL A 108 13.07 -34.55 -20.13
C VAL A 108 12.02 -35.04 -19.13
N GLY A 109 12.42 -35.35 -17.90
CA GLY A 109 11.53 -35.73 -16.81
C GLY A 109 12.29 -35.90 -15.50
N VAL A 110 11.56 -36.18 -14.41
CA VAL A 110 12.13 -36.45 -13.09
C VAL A 110 11.79 -37.88 -12.69
N SER A 111 12.81 -38.71 -12.45
CA SER A 111 12.64 -40.11 -12.07
C SER A 111 12.62 -40.31 -10.55
N ALA A 112 13.44 -39.54 -9.85
CA ALA A 112 13.63 -39.66 -8.41
C ALA A 112 14.19 -38.37 -7.80
N LEU A 113 13.88 -38.15 -6.52
CA LEU A 113 14.67 -37.29 -5.63
C LEU A 113 15.76 -38.13 -4.96
N PHE A 114 16.87 -37.52 -4.56
CA PHE A 114 18.01 -38.28 -4.06
C PHE A 114 18.84 -37.54 -3.01
N LEU A 115 19.32 -38.24 -1.99
CA LEU A 115 20.25 -37.70 -0.99
C LEU A 115 21.58 -38.44 -1.03
N ASP A 116 22.67 -37.69 -0.88
CA ASP A 116 24.03 -38.20 -0.81
C ASP A 116 24.60 -37.97 0.58
N PHE A 117 24.99 -39.05 1.26
CA PHE A 117 25.62 -39.04 2.57
C PHE A 117 27.09 -39.42 2.40
N ASP A 118 27.89 -38.45 1.97
CA ASP A 118 29.26 -38.66 1.49
C ASP A 118 30.33 -38.48 2.59
N GLN A 119 29.92 -38.15 3.82
CA GLN A 119 30.77 -38.09 5.01
C GLN A 119 30.75 -39.45 5.74
N PRO A 120 31.92 -40.08 6.00
CA PRO A 120 31.99 -41.26 6.85
C PRO A 120 31.34 -40.98 8.21
N ASP A 121 30.57 -41.94 8.72
CA ASP A 121 29.86 -41.87 10.01
C ASP A 121 28.75 -40.81 10.10
N ALA A 122 28.38 -40.13 9.00
CA ALA A 122 27.28 -39.16 9.02
C ALA A 122 25.91 -39.79 9.28
N ILE A 123 25.73 -41.06 8.89
CA ILE A 123 24.48 -41.78 9.08
C ILE A 123 24.73 -43.29 9.16
N SER A 124 24.04 -44.00 10.06
CA SER A 124 24.05 -45.47 10.12
C SER A 124 22.94 -46.07 9.25
N LEU A 125 23.07 -47.35 8.89
CA LEU A 125 22.03 -48.03 8.11
C LEU A 125 20.71 -48.09 8.91
N GLU A 126 20.77 -48.24 10.22
CA GLU A 126 19.59 -48.21 11.10
C GLU A 126 18.89 -46.85 11.08
N ALA A 127 19.65 -45.75 10.96
CA ALA A 127 19.08 -44.40 10.86
C ALA A 127 18.37 -44.17 9.51
N ILE A 128 18.85 -44.79 8.43
CA ILE A 128 18.16 -44.80 7.13
C ILE A 128 16.83 -45.58 7.23
N ASP A 129 16.83 -46.68 7.96
CA ASP A 129 15.67 -47.58 8.08
C ASP A 129 14.49 -46.97 8.82
N VAL A 130 14.76 -46.02 9.72
CA VAL A 130 13.75 -45.33 10.52
C VAL A 130 13.45 -43.92 10.00
N MET A 131 13.89 -43.59 8.78
CA MET A 131 13.52 -42.33 8.13
C MET A 131 11.99 -42.21 8.07
N SER A 132 11.49 -41.04 8.46
CA SER A 132 10.05 -40.71 8.46
C SER A 132 9.40 -40.84 7.09
N LEU A 133 10.19 -40.70 6.02
CA LEU A 133 9.84 -41.10 4.66
C LEU A 133 10.90 -42.09 4.15
N PRO A 134 10.63 -43.40 4.07
CA PRO A 134 11.65 -44.38 3.72
C PRO A 134 12.11 -44.22 2.26
N PRO A 135 13.41 -44.40 1.94
CA PRO A 135 13.86 -44.36 0.55
C PRO A 135 13.43 -45.62 -0.22
N SER A 136 13.18 -45.46 -1.51
CA SER A 136 12.89 -46.56 -2.43
C SER A 136 14.13 -47.41 -2.73
N ILE A 137 15.30 -46.76 -2.82
CA ILE A 137 16.57 -47.40 -3.14
C ILE A 137 17.64 -46.90 -2.18
N VAL A 138 18.46 -47.81 -1.66
CA VAL A 138 19.65 -47.49 -0.85
C VAL A 138 20.88 -48.16 -1.44
N VAL A 139 21.89 -47.35 -1.78
CA VAL A 139 23.17 -47.81 -2.33
C VAL A 139 24.29 -47.45 -1.38
N GLU A 140 25.10 -48.43 -0.99
CA GLU A 140 26.38 -48.20 -0.31
C GLU A 140 27.43 -47.89 -1.37
N THR A 141 27.96 -46.67 -1.36
CA THR A 141 28.84 -46.16 -2.41
C THR A 141 30.31 -46.35 -2.10
N SER A 142 30.63 -46.42 -0.82
CA SER A 142 31.89 -46.81 -0.17
C SER A 142 31.58 -47.11 1.30
N PRO A 143 32.48 -47.77 2.06
CA PRO A 143 32.18 -48.11 3.45
C PRO A 143 31.71 -46.90 4.26
N GLY A 144 30.51 -46.97 4.82
CA GLY A 144 29.90 -45.90 5.61
C GLY A 144 29.37 -44.69 4.83
N LYS A 145 29.21 -44.80 3.49
CA LYS A 145 28.62 -43.75 2.64
C LYS A 145 27.44 -44.27 1.83
N TYR A 146 26.38 -43.48 1.74
CA TYR A 146 25.10 -43.94 1.21
C TYR A 146 24.48 -42.95 0.23
N HIS A 147 23.91 -43.48 -0.86
CA HIS A 147 22.91 -42.78 -1.66
C HIS A 147 21.52 -43.31 -1.33
N CYS A 148 20.56 -42.42 -1.13
CA CYS A 148 19.15 -42.74 -0.94
C CYS A 148 18.32 -42.12 -2.05
N TYR A 149 17.36 -42.86 -2.63
CA TYR A 149 16.51 -42.38 -3.72
C TYR A 149 15.03 -42.59 -3.39
N TRP A 150 14.19 -41.60 -3.71
CA TRP A 150 12.74 -41.67 -3.64
C TRP A 150 12.20 -41.66 -5.07
N LEU A 151 11.76 -42.82 -5.56
CA LEU A 151 11.22 -42.98 -6.91
C LEU A 151 9.88 -42.25 -7.01
N LEU A 152 9.62 -41.60 -8.16
CA LEU A 152 8.38 -40.86 -8.38
C LEU A 152 7.38 -41.66 -9.24
N GLU A 153 6.09 -41.45 -8.98
CA GLU A 153 5.02 -41.98 -9.82
C GLU A 153 4.98 -41.26 -11.18
N SER A 154 4.83 -42.03 -12.26
CA SER A 154 4.81 -41.47 -13.61
C SER A 154 3.52 -40.70 -13.95
N SER A 155 2.42 -40.99 -13.25
CA SER A 155 1.11 -40.35 -13.42
C SER A 155 0.97 -39.01 -12.72
N ASP A 156 1.81 -38.73 -11.70
CA ASP A 156 1.78 -37.51 -10.88
C ASP A 156 3.22 -37.02 -10.63
N ALA A 157 3.92 -36.70 -11.73
CA ALA A 157 5.35 -36.41 -11.71
C ALA A 157 5.63 -34.95 -11.31
N ILE A 158 6.66 -34.77 -10.46
CA ILE A 158 7.29 -33.46 -10.21
C ILE A 158 7.82 -32.90 -11.55
N SER A 159 7.46 -31.68 -11.90
CA SER A 159 7.92 -31.07 -13.14
C SER A 159 9.42 -30.70 -13.09
N LEU A 160 10.04 -30.50 -14.25
CA LEU A 160 11.45 -30.07 -14.34
C LEU A 160 11.71 -28.75 -13.58
N ALA A 161 10.76 -27.81 -13.63
CA ALA A 161 10.85 -26.53 -12.94
C ALA A 161 10.74 -26.63 -11.41
N GLU A 162 10.09 -27.68 -10.92
CA GLU A 162 9.88 -27.90 -9.49
C GLU A 162 10.98 -28.74 -8.83
N PHE A 163 11.74 -29.51 -9.62
CA PHE A 163 12.73 -30.48 -9.12
C PHE A 163 13.62 -29.91 -8.01
N THR A 164 14.30 -28.78 -8.27
CA THR A 164 15.24 -28.18 -7.31
C THR A 164 14.56 -27.83 -5.99
N LYS A 165 13.29 -27.40 -6.04
CA LYS A 165 12.51 -27.01 -4.86
C LYS A 165 12.22 -28.23 -3.98
N PHE A 166 11.70 -29.29 -4.60
CA PHE A 166 11.41 -30.56 -3.93
C PHE A 166 12.68 -31.23 -3.39
N GLN A 167 13.77 -31.17 -4.15
CA GLN A 167 15.08 -31.72 -3.80
C GLN A 167 15.67 -31.01 -2.55
N VAL A 168 15.64 -29.68 -2.51
CA VAL A 168 16.09 -28.89 -1.35
C VAL A 168 15.17 -29.11 -0.15
N ALA A 169 13.87 -29.20 -0.35
CA ALA A 169 12.93 -29.43 0.75
C ALA A 169 13.12 -30.80 1.40
N LEU A 170 13.38 -31.84 0.60
CA LEU A 170 13.74 -33.16 1.09
C LEU A 170 15.06 -33.13 1.87
N GLN A 171 16.08 -32.42 1.37
CA GLN A 171 17.35 -32.19 2.09
C GLN A 171 17.12 -31.51 3.45
N ASN A 172 16.27 -30.48 3.49
CA ASN A 172 15.98 -29.73 4.71
C ASN A 172 15.27 -30.61 5.76
N LYS A 173 14.32 -31.45 5.33
CA LYS A 173 13.63 -32.40 6.22
C LYS A 173 14.57 -33.40 6.86
N PHE A 174 15.63 -33.79 6.16
CA PHE A 174 16.66 -34.69 6.66
C PHE A 174 17.97 -33.97 7.03
N SER A 175 17.93 -32.66 7.27
CA SER A 175 19.12 -31.84 7.56
C SER A 175 19.87 -32.32 8.81
N ASN A 176 19.16 -32.88 9.79
CA ASN A 176 19.72 -33.52 10.97
C ASN A 176 20.64 -34.72 10.65
N LEU A 177 20.44 -35.34 9.49
CA LEU A 177 21.24 -36.45 8.97
C LEU A 177 22.40 -35.98 8.07
N LYS A 178 22.58 -34.66 7.92
CA LYS A 178 23.68 -34.01 7.18
C LYS A 178 23.88 -34.51 5.73
N PRO A 179 22.84 -34.53 4.87
CA PRO A 179 23.02 -34.80 3.44
C PRO A 179 23.84 -33.70 2.76
N ASP A 180 24.53 -34.02 1.66
CA ASP A 180 25.27 -33.03 0.86
C ASP A 180 24.31 -32.04 0.18
N ALA A 181 24.30 -30.80 0.68
CA ALA A 181 23.44 -29.71 0.20
C ALA A 181 23.77 -29.23 -1.22
N SER A 182 24.91 -29.62 -1.79
CA SER A 182 25.28 -29.28 -3.17
C SER A 182 24.52 -30.12 -4.22
N ILE A 183 23.88 -31.21 -3.81
CA ILE A 183 23.22 -32.18 -4.68
C ILE A 183 21.78 -31.72 -5.01
N LYS A 184 21.63 -30.76 -5.93
CA LYS A 184 20.33 -30.13 -6.22
C LYS A 184 20.01 -29.82 -7.69
N ASP A 185 20.82 -30.30 -8.63
CA ASP A 185 20.66 -30.08 -10.08
C ASP A 185 19.98 -31.26 -10.78
N LEU A 186 19.20 -30.92 -11.82
CA LEU A 186 18.47 -31.87 -12.66
C LEU A 186 19.36 -32.92 -13.34
N ALA A 187 20.56 -32.53 -13.76
CA ALA A 187 21.47 -33.37 -14.55
C ALA A 187 22.48 -34.14 -13.69
N ARG A 188 22.21 -34.32 -12.39
CA ARG A 188 23.12 -34.96 -11.45
C ARG A 188 23.45 -36.39 -11.87
N ILE A 189 24.74 -36.71 -11.82
CA ILE A 189 25.27 -38.06 -12.00
C ILE A 189 25.47 -38.73 -10.64
N MET A 190 25.07 -39.99 -10.52
CA MET A 190 25.21 -40.78 -9.30
C MET A 190 25.86 -42.13 -9.60
N ARG A 191 26.52 -42.73 -8.60
CA ARG A 191 27.26 -44.00 -8.74
C ARG A 191 26.29 -45.15 -9.01
N VAL A 192 26.68 -46.06 -9.91
CA VAL A 192 25.94 -47.29 -10.19
C VAL A 192 26.45 -48.42 -9.28
N PRO A 193 25.58 -49.20 -8.61
CA PRO A 193 25.99 -50.37 -7.83
C PRO A 193 26.52 -51.50 -8.74
N GLY A 194 27.31 -52.41 -8.17
CA GLY A 194 27.89 -53.56 -8.88
C GLY A 194 29.20 -53.27 -9.60
N PHE A 195 29.81 -52.10 -9.38
CA PHE A 195 31.09 -51.69 -9.97
C PHE A 195 32.10 -51.26 -8.91
N VAL A 196 33.39 -51.49 -9.18
CA VAL A 196 34.49 -51.08 -8.30
C VAL A 196 34.66 -49.57 -8.34
N HIS A 197 34.70 -48.95 -7.16
CA HIS A 197 35.16 -47.58 -6.97
C HIS A 197 36.67 -47.59 -6.69
N THR A 198 37.46 -47.03 -7.61
CA THR A 198 38.93 -46.99 -7.49
C THR A 198 39.39 -45.68 -6.82
N PRO A 199 40.15 -45.73 -5.72
CA PRO A 199 40.85 -44.56 -5.20
C PRO A 199 42.05 -44.20 -6.09
N LYS A 200 42.69 -43.07 -5.76
CA LYS A 200 43.95 -42.57 -6.33
C LYS A 200 44.95 -43.68 -6.70
N VAL A 201 45.63 -43.52 -7.82
CA VAL A 201 46.64 -44.46 -8.33
C VAL A 201 47.72 -44.67 -7.25
N GLY A 202 47.84 -45.90 -6.73
CA GLY A 202 48.85 -46.29 -5.74
C GLY A 202 48.32 -46.85 -4.41
N ASN A 203 47.04 -46.63 -4.07
CA ASN A 203 46.43 -47.19 -2.85
C ASN A 203 45.46 -48.35 -3.17
N ASN A 204 45.95 -49.59 -3.04
CA ASN A 204 45.11 -50.80 -3.21
C ASN A 204 44.12 -51.03 -2.06
N GLU A 205 44.24 -50.29 -0.94
CA GLU A 205 43.49 -50.56 0.30
C GLU A 205 42.01 -50.12 0.28
N ASN A 206 41.57 -49.34 -0.71
CA ASN A 206 40.22 -48.76 -0.74
C ASN A 206 39.38 -49.17 -1.97
N ARG A 207 39.69 -50.30 -2.63
CA ARG A 207 38.83 -50.85 -3.69
C ARG A 207 37.53 -51.37 -3.08
N PHE A 208 36.43 -50.67 -3.35
CA PHE A 208 35.10 -51.05 -2.86
C PHE A 208 34.15 -51.24 -4.03
N VAL A 209 33.47 -52.40 -4.09
CA VAL A 209 32.36 -52.61 -5.03
C VAL A 209 31.12 -51.96 -4.42
N SER A 210 30.56 -50.95 -5.08
CA SER A 210 29.31 -50.32 -4.66
C SER A 210 28.20 -51.36 -4.56
N LYS A 211 27.40 -51.34 -3.48
CA LYS A 211 26.40 -52.37 -3.21
C LYS A 211 25.00 -51.79 -3.19
N LEU A 212 24.07 -52.44 -3.89
CA LEU A 212 22.65 -52.19 -3.75
C LEU A 212 22.17 -52.86 -2.46
N LEU A 213 21.97 -52.07 -1.40
CA LEU A 213 21.59 -52.61 -0.09
C LEU A 213 20.10 -52.92 0.00
N ARG A 214 19.28 -52.06 -0.60
CA ARG A 214 17.83 -52.17 -0.63
C ARG A 214 17.28 -51.62 -1.94
N ALA A 215 16.27 -52.31 -2.45
CA ALA A 215 15.45 -51.83 -3.53
C ALA A 215 14.01 -52.26 -3.29
N ASN A 216 13.09 -51.30 -3.37
CA ASN A 216 11.66 -51.53 -3.43
C ASN A 216 11.09 -50.83 -4.68
N GLU A 217 9.90 -51.25 -5.10
CA GLU A 217 9.17 -50.62 -6.21
C GLU A 217 8.28 -49.47 -5.73
N THR A 218 8.41 -49.03 -4.46
CA THR A 218 7.61 -47.95 -3.90
C THR A 218 7.93 -46.66 -4.63
N ARG A 219 6.89 -46.08 -5.24
CA ARG A 219 6.92 -44.78 -5.90
C ARG A 219 6.07 -43.81 -5.08
N TYR A 220 6.53 -42.58 -5.00
CA TYR A 220 5.87 -41.50 -4.28
C TYR A 220 5.18 -40.58 -5.28
N SER A 221 3.95 -40.21 -4.98
CA SER A 221 3.24 -39.15 -5.69
C SER A 221 3.84 -37.78 -5.37
N ARG A 222 3.60 -36.79 -6.24
CA ARG A 222 3.99 -35.40 -5.98
C ARG A 222 3.37 -34.91 -4.66
N GLN A 223 2.11 -35.28 -4.39
CA GLN A 223 1.41 -34.89 -3.17
C GLN A 223 2.01 -35.51 -1.90
N GLU A 224 2.42 -36.78 -1.92
CA GLU A 224 3.05 -37.40 -0.74
C GLU A 224 4.37 -36.74 -0.37
N ILE A 225 5.19 -36.38 -1.36
CA ILE A 225 6.42 -35.62 -1.10
C ILE A 225 6.08 -34.21 -0.63
N LEU A 226 5.03 -33.58 -1.17
CA LEU A 226 4.59 -32.25 -0.76
C LEU A 226 4.14 -32.23 0.71
N ASP A 227 3.27 -33.16 1.08
CA ASP A 227 2.75 -33.32 2.44
C ASP A 227 3.88 -33.59 3.45
N PHE A 228 4.86 -34.41 3.04
CA PHE A 228 6.03 -34.69 3.86
C PHE A 228 6.96 -33.47 4.00
N SER A 229 7.24 -32.81 2.89
CA SER A 229 8.20 -31.71 2.80
C SER A 229 7.65 -30.38 3.35
N GLY A 230 6.34 -30.19 3.37
CA GLY A 230 5.69 -28.98 3.87
C GLY A 230 5.94 -27.73 3.00
N VAL A 231 6.24 -27.92 1.71
CA VAL A 231 6.50 -26.83 0.75
C VAL A 231 5.17 -26.22 0.28
N ASP A 232 4.98 -24.90 0.39
CA ASP A 232 3.87 -24.21 -0.30
C ASP A 232 4.32 -23.83 -1.72
N LEU A 233 3.80 -24.55 -2.72
CA LEU A 233 4.18 -24.36 -4.12
C LEU A 233 3.64 -23.05 -4.73
N ARG A 234 2.66 -22.40 -4.09
CA ARG A 234 2.02 -21.18 -4.64
C ARG A 234 2.95 -19.97 -4.66
N ASN A 235 4.02 -19.97 -3.86
CA ASN A 235 4.94 -18.85 -3.74
C ASN A 235 6.14 -18.90 -4.71
N PHE A 236 6.22 -19.92 -5.58
CA PHE A 236 7.45 -20.19 -6.33
C PHE A 236 7.31 -20.28 -7.85
N ASP A 237 6.11 -20.26 -8.43
CA ASP A 237 5.92 -20.37 -9.88
C ASP A 237 6.29 -19.10 -10.66
N GLN A 238 6.45 -17.95 -9.99
CA GLN A 238 6.82 -16.70 -10.67
C GLN A 238 8.31 -16.54 -10.97
N LYS A 239 9.20 -17.33 -10.35
CA LYS A 239 10.66 -17.10 -10.44
C LYS A 239 11.38 -17.87 -11.57
N THR A 240 10.72 -18.85 -12.20
CA THR A 240 11.42 -19.84 -13.06
C THR A 240 11.40 -19.52 -14.57
N GLU A 241 10.51 -18.66 -15.05
CA GLU A 241 10.40 -18.37 -16.50
C GLU A 241 11.31 -17.23 -17.00
N LEU A 242 11.91 -16.43 -16.11
CA LEU A 242 12.76 -15.29 -16.50
C LEU A 242 14.28 -15.58 -16.54
N GLU A 243 14.75 -16.72 -16.02
CA GLU A 243 16.19 -16.98 -15.90
C GLU A 243 16.82 -17.74 -17.09
N SER A 244 16.05 -18.26 -18.05
CA SER A 244 16.62 -19.08 -19.15
C SER A 244 17.25 -18.29 -20.29
N HIS A 245 17.05 -16.97 -20.34
CA HIS A 245 17.63 -16.12 -21.37
C HIS A 245 18.19 -14.86 -20.73
N LEU A 246 19.48 -14.92 -20.38
CA LEU A 246 20.45 -13.83 -20.17
C LEU A 246 21.39 -14.24 -19.02
N VAL A 247 22.43 -15.01 -19.34
CA VAL A 247 23.58 -15.19 -18.45
C VAL A 247 24.71 -14.30 -18.95
N PRO A 248 24.98 -13.13 -18.34
CA PRO A 248 26.30 -12.53 -18.36
C PRO A 248 27.21 -13.28 -17.38
N GLU A 249 28.48 -13.41 -17.74
CA GLU A 249 29.58 -14.07 -17.02
C GLU A 249 29.86 -13.48 -15.61
N ASP A 250 28.98 -13.71 -14.63
CA ASP A 250 29.24 -13.32 -13.21
C ASP A 250 29.11 -14.50 -12.23
N ASN A 251 29.23 -15.76 -12.70
CA ASN A 251 29.39 -16.92 -11.81
C ASN A 251 30.87 -17.14 -11.47
N PHE A 252 31.36 -16.42 -10.46
CA PHE A 252 32.55 -16.86 -9.74
C PHE A 252 32.15 -17.98 -8.78
N ASP A 253 32.57 -19.20 -9.10
CA ASP A 253 32.49 -20.36 -8.24
C ASP A 253 33.07 -20.03 -6.85
N HIS A 254 32.32 -20.28 -5.78
CA HIS A 254 32.65 -19.93 -4.39
C HIS A 254 33.77 -20.80 -3.77
N SER A 255 34.76 -21.20 -4.58
CA SER A 255 36.01 -21.80 -4.11
C SER A 255 37.17 -20.83 -4.32
N ILE A 256 37.42 -20.07 -3.25
CA ILE A 256 38.50 -19.11 -3.00
C ILE A 256 39.74 -19.28 -3.90
N ASN A 257 40.10 -18.19 -4.60
CA ASN A 257 41.52 -17.94 -4.88
C ASN A 257 41.85 -16.44 -4.80
N TYR A 258 41.90 -15.92 -3.56
CA TYR A 258 42.42 -14.58 -3.23
C TYR A 258 43.93 -14.42 -3.52
N GLN A 259 44.56 -15.42 -4.16
CA GLN A 259 45.99 -15.43 -4.46
C GLN A 259 46.30 -14.89 -5.86
N GLY A 260 47.53 -14.40 -6.02
CA GLY A 260 48.09 -13.97 -7.30
C GLY A 260 47.28 -12.86 -7.98
N GLU A 261 47.24 -12.89 -9.31
CA GLU A 261 46.63 -11.85 -10.14
C GLU A 261 45.09 -11.78 -10.01
N ILE A 262 44.44 -12.91 -9.71
CA ILE A 262 42.99 -12.98 -9.52
C ILE A 262 42.57 -12.15 -8.30
N GLY A 263 43.26 -12.31 -7.17
CA GLY A 263 43.01 -11.50 -5.97
C GLY A 263 43.26 -10.00 -6.18
N ARG A 264 44.28 -9.61 -6.95
CA ARG A 264 44.53 -8.19 -7.29
C ARG A 264 43.42 -7.57 -8.13
N ARG A 265 42.87 -8.32 -9.10
CA ARG A 265 41.72 -7.84 -9.91
C ARG A 265 40.46 -7.67 -9.07
N LEU A 266 40.27 -8.53 -8.07
CA LEU A 266 39.16 -8.44 -7.12
C LEU A 266 39.30 -7.21 -6.20
N LEU A 267 40.50 -6.95 -5.65
CA LEU A 267 40.76 -5.77 -4.82
C LEU A 267 40.45 -4.45 -5.54
N LYS A 268 40.82 -4.31 -6.82
CA LYS A 268 40.45 -3.11 -7.61
C LYS A 268 38.95 -2.90 -7.76
N ARG A 269 38.17 -3.99 -7.87
CA ARG A 269 36.70 -3.90 -7.94
C ARG A 269 36.12 -3.53 -6.58
N LEU A 270 36.65 -4.13 -5.51
CA LEU A 270 36.27 -3.81 -4.12
C LEU A 270 36.55 -2.36 -3.78
N GLU A 271 37.72 -1.83 -4.17
CA GLU A 271 38.06 -0.42 -4.03
C GLU A 271 36.97 0.50 -4.61
N SER A 272 36.58 0.26 -5.87
CA SER A 272 35.57 1.08 -6.54
C SER A 272 34.20 0.99 -5.87
N ALA A 273 33.76 -0.21 -5.48
CA ALA A 273 32.49 -0.42 -4.79
C ALA A 273 32.48 0.21 -3.39
N ALA A 274 33.59 0.09 -2.65
CA ALA A 274 33.76 0.66 -1.32
C ALA A 274 33.77 2.19 -1.38
N LYS A 275 34.58 2.81 -2.26
CA LYS A 275 34.61 4.27 -2.44
C LYS A 275 33.21 4.84 -2.74
N PHE A 276 32.45 4.15 -3.60
CA PHE A 276 31.06 4.53 -3.88
C PHE A 276 30.16 4.45 -2.64
N LEU A 277 30.14 3.33 -1.93
CA LEU A 277 29.32 3.16 -0.73
C LEU A 277 29.65 4.19 0.35
N ILE A 278 30.95 4.44 0.57
CA ILE A 278 31.45 5.45 1.52
C ILE A 278 30.93 6.84 1.15
N SER A 279 30.89 7.19 -0.15
CA SER A 279 30.40 8.48 -0.62
C SER A 279 28.89 8.65 -0.45
N GLU A 280 28.10 7.58 -0.56
CA GLU A 280 26.64 7.61 -0.45
C GLU A 280 26.16 7.58 1.01
N THR A 281 26.81 6.78 1.87
CA THR A 281 26.38 6.65 3.28
C THR A 281 27.04 7.68 4.19
N GLY A 282 28.17 8.26 3.78
CA GLY A 282 29.09 9.00 4.65
C GLY A 282 29.76 8.03 5.63
N TYR A 283 31.09 7.99 5.67
CA TYR A 283 31.76 7.19 6.70
C TYR A 283 31.59 7.82 8.09
N CYS A 284 31.58 6.98 9.13
CA CYS A 284 31.49 7.33 10.56
C CYS A 284 30.14 7.86 11.10
N SER A 285 29.03 7.69 10.37
CA SER A 285 27.66 7.84 10.91
C SER A 285 26.96 6.49 11.20
N ASP A 286 27.36 5.41 10.52
CA ASP A 286 26.76 4.08 10.61
C ASP A 286 27.85 2.99 10.84
N ASN A 287 27.83 2.35 12.02
CA ASN A 287 28.76 1.26 12.36
C ASN A 287 28.61 0.06 11.40
N ALA A 288 27.44 -0.13 10.76
CA ALA A 288 27.19 -1.30 9.92
C ALA A 288 28.00 -1.29 8.62
N THR A 289 28.20 -0.12 8.00
CA THR A 289 28.98 -0.01 6.75
C THR A 289 30.47 -0.30 7.00
N PHE A 290 31.00 0.13 8.15
CA PHE A 290 32.36 -0.22 8.56
C PHE A 290 32.50 -1.73 8.81
N GLU A 291 31.59 -2.32 9.59
CA GLU A 291 31.63 -3.76 9.92
C GLU A 291 31.54 -4.64 8.68
N GLU A 292 30.72 -4.27 7.70
CA GLU A 292 30.62 -4.99 6.43
C GLU A 292 31.92 -4.92 5.61
N LEU A 293 32.48 -3.73 5.42
CA LEU A 293 33.75 -3.57 4.70
C LEU A 293 34.88 -4.32 5.42
N ALA A 294 34.97 -4.17 6.75
CA ALA A 294 35.95 -4.87 7.58
C ALA A 294 35.82 -6.40 7.42
N ALA A 295 34.60 -6.94 7.40
CA ALA A 295 34.36 -8.36 7.19
C ALA A 295 34.86 -8.84 5.82
N VAL A 296 34.55 -8.10 4.75
CA VAL A 296 34.94 -8.48 3.38
C VAL A 296 36.45 -8.40 3.16
N PHE A 297 37.11 -7.33 3.59
CA PHE A 297 38.56 -7.19 3.46
C PHE A 297 39.33 -8.20 4.32
N SER A 298 38.77 -8.65 5.45
CA SER A 298 39.38 -9.71 6.27
C SER A 298 39.48 -11.07 5.57
N ASN A 299 38.70 -11.32 4.50
CA ASN A 299 38.77 -12.58 3.74
C ASN A 299 40.12 -12.81 3.06
N PHE A 300 40.94 -11.76 2.88
CA PHE A 300 42.27 -11.84 2.28
C PHE A 300 43.38 -12.25 3.26
N GLN A 301 43.09 -12.37 4.56
CA GLN A 301 44.08 -12.81 5.57
C GLN A 301 44.65 -14.20 5.26
N GLY A 302 45.97 -14.35 5.35
CA GLY A 302 46.69 -15.58 5.00
C GLY A 302 46.84 -15.83 3.50
N SER A 303 46.48 -14.87 2.63
CA SER A 303 46.66 -14.95 1.18
C SER A 303 47.88 -14.17 0.70
N SER A 304 48.32 -14.40 -0.54
CA SER A 304 49.43 -13.62 -1.14
C SER A 304 49.09 -12.16 -1.43
N ASN A 305 47.85 -11.72 -1.20
CA ASN A 305 47.39 -10.33 -1.38
C ASN A 305 46.92 -9.71 -0.05
N GLU A 306 47.25 -10.32 1.11
CA GLU A 306 46.90 -9.81 2.43
C GLU A 306 47.42 -8.38 2.64
N GLU A 307 48.71 -8.14 2.40
CA GLU A 307 49.35 -6.82 2.55
C GLU A 307 48.67 -5.75 1.69
N ALA A 308 48.41 -6.04 0.40
CA ALA A 308 47.74 -5.11 -0.51
C ALA A 308 46.27 -4.84 -0.11
N SER A 309 45.60 -5.80 0.52
CA SER A 309 44.24 -5.64 1.06
C SER A 309 44.24 -4.74 2.30
N GLU A 310 45.23 -4.91 3.18
CA GLU A 310 45.39 -4.07 4.37
C GLU A 310 45.72 -2.61 4.01
N GLU A 311 46.66 -2.40 3.08
CA GLU A 311 47.01 -1.05 2.58
C GLU A 311 45.80 -0.33 2.00
N LEU A 312 45.00 -1.01 1.15
CA LEU A 312 43.80 -0.43 0.55
C LEU A 312 42.74 -0.10 1.62
N PHE A 313 42.52 -0.98 2.59
CA PHE A 313 41.56 -0.73 3.66
C PHE A 313 41.98 0.47 4.52
N GLU A 314 43.28 0.60 4.79
CA GLU A 314 43.84 1.73 5.51
C GLU A 314 43.66 3.05 4.73
N GLU A 315 43.92 3.06 3.41
CA GLU A 315 43.67 4.23 2.54
C GLU A 315 42.19 4.66 2.58
N LEU A 316 41.27 3.69 2.47
CA LEU A 316 39.82 3.96 2.54
C LEU A 316 39.43 4.58 3.88
N CYS A 317 40.01 4.10 4.98
CA CYS A 317 39.77 4.62 6.32
C CYS A 317 40.39 6.00 6.54
N GLN A 318 41.57 6.30 5.99
CA GLN A 318 42.23 7.61 6.14
C GLN A 318 41.50 8.72 5.37
N ASN A 319 40.95 8.40 4.20
CA ASN A 319 40.21 9.36 3.37
C ASN A 319 38.75 9.57 3.80
N ALA A 320 38.30 8.81 4.81
CA ALA A 320 36.96 8.90 5.34
C ALA A 320 36.82 10.04 6.39
N PRO A 321 35.71 10.80 6.39
CA PRO A 321 35.46 11.80 7.42
C PRO A 321 35.37 11.16 8.81
N ASN A 322 35.98 11.79 9.83
CA ASN A 322 36.04 11.35 11.24
C ASN A 322 36.84 10.06 11.53
N SER A 323 37.80 9.71 10.68
CA SER A 323 38.76 8.62 10.94
C SER A 323 39.54 8.82 12.26
N THR A 324 39.68 7.74 13.04
CA THR A 324 40.38 7.75 14.33
C THR A 324 41.82 7.22 14.26
N GLY A 325 42.21 6.63 13.13
CA GLY A 325 43.52 6.02 12.89
C GLY A 325 43.68 4.60 13.46
N ASN A 326 42.68 4.08 14.18
CA ASN A 326 42.71 2.74 14.80
C ASN A 326 41.83 1.70 14.07
N GLU A 327 41.25 2.07 12.92
CA GLU A 327 40.28 1.27 12.17
C GLU A 327 40.87 -0.06 11.68
N LEU A 328 42.12 -0.07 11.23
CA LEU A 328 42.81 -1.29 10.79
C LEU A 328 43.02 -2.28 11.95
N GLU A 329 43.38 -1.79 13.14
CA GLU A 329 43.47 -2.63 14.34
C GLU A 329 42.10 -3.18 14.76
N ARG A 330 41.04 -2.35 14.66
CA ARG A 330 39.66 -2.79 14.90
C ARG A 330 39.24 -3.88 13.92
N MET A 331 39.54 -3.77 12.63
CA MET A 331 39.29 -4.82 11.64
C MET A 331 40.04 -6.11 11.99
N LYS A 332 41.33 -6.03 12.32
CA LYS A 332 42.15 -7.20 12.69
C LYS A 332 41.62 -7.89 13.96
N SER A 333 41.17 -7.11 14.95
CA SER A 333 40.54 -7.62 16.17
C SER A 333 39.18 -8.27 15.88
N PHE A 334 38.36 -7.62 15.05
CA PHE A 334 37.07 -8.14 14.59
C PHE A 334 37.23 -9.48 13.87
N ALA A 335 38.17 -9.59 12.93
CA ALA A 335 38.46 -10.82 12.19
C ALA A 335 38.87 -12.00 13.09
N LYS A 336 39.58 -11.74 14.20
CA LYS A 336 39.96 -12.78 15.18
C LYS A 336 38.79 -13.30 16.02
N GLY A 337 37.72 -12.51 16.19
CA GLY A 337 36.56 -12.84 17.03
C GLY A 337 35.28 -13.17 16.26
N TYR A 338 35.23 -12.96 14.93
CA TYR A 338 34.03 -13.11 14.13
C TYR A 338 33.70 -14.59 13.86
N THR A 339 32.62 -15.09 14.48
CA THR A 339 32.10 -16.46 14.33
C THR A 339 30.81 -16.53 13.49
N GLY A 340 30.38 -15.39 12.92
CA GLY A 340 29.19 -15.29 12.06
C GLY A 340 29.41 -15.82 10.65
N ALA A 341 28.33 -15.94 9.86
CA ALA A 341 28.43 -16.26 8.43
C ALA A 341 29.28 -15.18 7.72
N LYS A 342 30.37 -15.57 7.07
CA LYS A 342 31.26 -14.63 6.38
C LYS A 342 30.50 -13.86 5.30
N LEU A 343 30.39 -12.54 5.45
CA LEU A 343 30.04 -11.64 4.35
C LEU A 343 31.05 -11.81 3.21
N THR A 344 30.56 -11.74 1.98
CA THR A 344 31.36 -12.03 0.78
C THR A 344 31.52 -10.76 -0.05
N GLU A 345 32.45 -10.76 -0.99
CA GLU A 345 32.62 -9.66 -1.94
C GLU A 345 31.35 -9.48 -2.77
N GLY A 346 30.64 -10.58 -3.05
CA GLY A 346 29.37 -10.58 -3.76
C GLY A 346 28.26 -9.82 -3.02
N SER A 347 28.19 -9.89 -1.69
CA SER A 347 27.20 -9.12 -0.92
C SER A 347 27.48 -7.62 -0.98
N LEU A 348 28.77 -7.23 -0.89
CA LEU A 348 29.18 -5.84 -1.02
C LEU A 348 28.91 -5.30 -2.43
N PHE A 349 29.26 -6.06 -3.49
CA PHE A 349 28.98 -5.66 -4.87
C PHE A 349 27.48 -5.54 -5.14
N LYS A 350 26.67 -6.45 -4.58
CA LYS A 350 25.22 -6.37 -4.68
C LYS A 350 24.70 -5.10 -4.01
N ARG A 351 25.11 -4.84 -2.76
CA ARG A 351 24.72 -3.62 -2.02
C ARG A 351 25.12 -2.36 -2.79
N ALA A 352 26.37 -2.28 -3.27
CA ALA A 352 26.84 -1.16 -4.08
C ALA A 352 25.98 -1.01 -5.34
N SER A 353 25.69 -2.10 -6.06
CA SER A 353 24.87 -2.05 -7.27
C SER A 353 23.42 -1.63 -7.01
N ASP A 354 22.84 -2.06 -5.89
CA ASP A 354 21.51 -1.65 -5.44
C ASP A 354 21.48 -0.15 -5.07
N SER A 355 22.59 0.37 -4.54
CA SER A 355 22.81 1.80 -4.32
C SER A 355 23.18 2.59 -5.59
N GLY A 356 23.30 1.94 -6.75
CA GLY A 356 23.54 2.59 -8.04
C GLY A 356 24.98 2.54 -8.57
N TRP A 357 25.87 1.78 -7.92
CA TRP A 357 27.20 1.52 -8.45
C TRP A 357 27.14 0.66 -9.71
N LEU A 358 27.92 1.06 -10.70
CA LEU A 358 28.14 0.27 -11.92
C LEU A 358 29.52 -0.35 -11.85
N ASN A 359 29.59 -1.66 -12.11
CA ASN A 359 30.85 -2.38 -12.14
C ASN A 359 31.69 -1.90 -13.33
N PRO A 360 32.83 -1.21 -13.12
CA PRO A 360 33.63 -0.65 -14.20
C PRO A 360 34.24 -1.73 -15.12
N ALA A 361 34.30 -2.99 -14.65
CA ALA A 361 34.75 -4.12 -15.47
C ALA A 361 33.66 -4.63 -16.45
N LYS A 362 32.40 -4.20 -16.30
CA LYS A 362 31.27 -4.62 -17.13
C LYS A 362 31.06 -3.62 -18.27
N VAL A 363 30.98 -4.12 -19.50
CA VAL A 363 30.64 -3.30 -20.67
C VAL A 363 29.12 -3.16 -20.74
N TYR A 364 28.61 -2.00 -20.34
CA TYR A 364 27.18 -1.70 -20.39
C TYR A 364 26.71 -1.28 -21.78
N SER A 365 27.51 -0.52 -22.52
CA SER A 365 27.18 -0.08 -23.89
C SER A 365 28.42 -0.19 -24.78
N PRO A 366 28.42 -1.01 -25.84
CA PRO A 366 29.60 -1.24 -26.66
C PRO A 366 30.16 0.07 -27.27
N GLY A 367 31.46 0.30 -27.10
CA GLY A 367 32.15 1.51 -27.58
C GLY A 367 32.07 2.71 -26.64
N PHE A 368 31.46 2.54 -25.46
CA PHE A 368 31.36 3.55 -24.42
C PHE A 368 31.88 3.02 -23.10
N GLN A 369 32.42 3.92 -22.27
CA GLN A 369 32.86 3.65 -20.91
C GLN A 369 32.20 4.62 -19.95
N ILE A 370 31.81 4.12 -18.78
CA ILE A 370 31.20 4.91 -17.71
C ILE A 370 32.25 5.04 -16.62
N GLU A 371 32.58 6.26 -16.28
CA GLU A 371 33.50 6.60 -15.20
C GLU A 371 32.76 7.45 -14.15
N GLU A 372 33.41 7.77 -13.04
CA GLU A 372 32.79 8.50 -11.91
C GLU A 372 32.31 9.91 -12.33
N ASP A 373 33.06 10.56 -13.22
CA ASP A 373 32.80 11.94 -13.62
C ASP A 373 31.99 12.06 -14.93
N GLY A 374 31.77 10.96 -15.66
CA GLY A 374 31.23 11.05 -17.01
C GLY A 374 31.03 9.74 -17.77
N VAL A 375 30.41 9.86 -18.93
CA VAL A 375 30.37 8.81 -19.95
C VAL A 375 31.28 9.23 -21.10
N TYR A 376 32.11 8.30 -21.56
CA TYR A 376 33.12 8.50 -22.59
C TYR A 376 32.88 7.57 -23.77
N ARG A 377 33.24 8.02 -24.98
CA ARG A 377 33.28 7.16 -26.18
C ARG A 377 34.72 6.96 -26.64
N ASP A 378 35.04 5.73 -27.03
CA ASP A 378 36.34 5.35 -27.57
C ASP A 378 36.37 5.59 -29.09
N LEU A 379 37.33 6.37 -29.58
CA LEU A 379 37.60 6.56 -31.00
C LEU A 379 38.93 5.89 -31.37
N LYS A 380 38.88 4.98 -32.35
CA LYS A 380 40.11 4.43 -32.96
C LYS A 380 40.75 5.51 -33.83
N GLN A 381 42.00 5.87 -33.54
CA GLN A 381 42.81 6.66 -34.48
C GLN A 381 43.36 5.74 -35.58
N ASN A 382 43.43 6.26 -36.79
CA ASN A 382 43.78 5.47 -37.97
C ASN A 382 45.28 5.17 -38.10
N ASP A 383 46.18 5.89 -37.40
CA ASP A 383 47.62 5.85 -37.74
C ASP A 383 48.59 5.40 -36.63
N ASP A 384 48.25 5.47 -35.33
CA ASP A 384 49.20 5.14 -34.23
C ASP A 384 48.72 4.04 -33.26
N GLY A 385 47.59 3.38 -33.53
CA GLY A 385 47.01 2.38 -32.63
C GLY A 385 46.50 2.92 -31.29
N GLY A 386 46.58 4.24 -31.07
CA GLY A 386 46.02 4.93 -29.91
C GLY A 386 44.50 5.03 -29.97
N THR A 387 43.85 4.89 -28.80
CA THR A 387 42.41 5.13 -28.65
C THR A 387 42.22 6.50 -28.01
N LEU A 388 41.55 7.42 -28.71
CA LEU A 388 41.19 8.73 -28.16
C LEU A 388 39.86 8.61 -27.42
N ARG A 389 39.82 9.02 -26.15
CA ARG A 389 38.58 9.07 -25.36
C ARG A 389 37.98 10.47 -25.36
N LEU A 390 36.70 10.56 -25.67
CA LEU A 390 35.94 11.81 -25.64
C LEU A 390 34.76 11.70 -24.68
N LYS A 391 34.63 12.67 -23.76
CA LYS A 391 33.50 12.78 -22.84
C LYS A 391 32.24 13.23 -23.58
N ILE A 392 31.14 12.47 -23.45
CA ILE A 392 29.88 12.76 -24.13
C ILE A 392 28.82 13.38 -23.22
N CYS A 393 28.85 13.07 -21.92
CA CYS A 393 28.00 13.67 -20.90
C CYS A 393 28.58 13.41 -19.50
N ASN A 394 28.00 14.06 -18.48
CA ASN A 394 28.24 13.70 -17.09
C ASN A 394 27.64 12.33 -16.75
N HIS A 395 28.06 11.75 -15.62
CA HIS A 395 27.72 10.39 -15.21
C HIS A 395 26.23 10.10 -15.34
N CYS A 396 25.87 9.14 -16.20
CA CYS A 396 24.50 8.67 -16.35
C CYS A 396 24.45 7.21 -16.80
N TYR A 397 23.39 6.50 -16.42
CA TYR A 397 23.17 5.11 -16.79
C TYR A 397 21.69 4.73 -16.76
N ILE A 398 21.32 3.71 -17.53
CA ILE A 398 19.96 3.18 -17.50
C ILE A 398 19.84 2.20 -16.33
N LYS A 399 19.01 2.55 -15.36
CA LYS A 399 18.71 1.71 -14.19
C LYS A 399 17.85 0.50 -14.59
N ALA A 400 16.81 0.75 -15.39
CA ALA A 400 15.90 -0.28 -15.91
C ALA A 400 15.27 0.18 -17.23
N TRP A 401 14.88 -0.77 -18.07
CA TRP A 401 13.92 -0.52 -19.15
C TRP A 401 12.52 -0.39 -18.56
N THR A 402 11.64 0.40 -19.18
CA THR A 402 10.28 0.55 -18.66
C THR A 402 9.22 -0.02 -19.57
N GLU A 403 8.17 -0.55 -18.94
CA GLU A 403 6.94 -0.98 -19.61
C GLU A 403 5.72 -0.38 -18.91
N SER A 404 4.93 0.40 -19.64
CA SER A 404 3.67 0.93 -19.13
C SER A 404 2.55 -0.09 -19.30
N ARG A 405 1.97 -0.59 -18.21
CA ARG A 405 0.80 -1.48 -18.27
C ARG A 405 -0.45 -0.80 -18.85
N GLN A 406 -0.59 0.51 -18.66
CA GLN A 406 -1.76 1.27 -19.13
C GLN A 406 -1.72 1.58 -20.64
N SER A 407 -0.54 1.87 -21.17
CA SER A 407 -0.40 2.34 -22.56
C SER A 407 0.33 1.36 -23.49
N GLY A 408 0.97 0.32 -22.94
CA GLY A 408 1.86 -0.58 -23.67
C GLY A 408 3.13 0.10 -24.21
N LYS A 409 3.35 1.39 -23.91
CA LYS A 409 4.53 2.13 -24.35
C LYS A 409 5.73 1.78 -23.47
N GLY A 410 6.87 1.61 -24.14
CA GLY A 410 8.15 1.36 -23.49
C GLY A 410 9.00 2.61 -23.34
N GLY A 411 9.90 2.59 -22.36
CA GLY A 411 10.81 3.69 -22.05
C GLY A 411 12.05 3.19 -21.33
N PHE A 412 12.74 4.09 -20.65
CA PHE A 412 13.86 3.74 -19.78
C PHE A 412 13.93 4.66 -18.56
N VAL A 413 14.39 4.10 -17.46
CA VAL A 413 14.71 4.81 -16.22
C VAL A 413 16.18 5.23 -16.31
N LEU A 414 16.42 6.52 -16.41
CA LEU A 414 17.77 7.07 -16.43
C LEU A 414 18.11 7.63 -15.05
N SER A 415 19.24 7.19 -14.50
CA SER A 415 19.86 7.80 -13.33
C SER A 415 21.08 8.61 -13.77
N PHE A 416 21.21 9.83 -13.27
CA PHE A 416 22.31 10.72 -13.66
C PHE A 416 22.68 11.73 -12.59
N ARG A 417 23.94 12.18 -12.60
CA ARG A 417 24.41 13.26 -11.72
C ARG A 417 24.16 14.62 -12.37
N THR A 418 23.47 15.49 -11.65
CA THR A 418 23.26 16.89 -12.06
C THR A 418 24.57 17.67 -11.95
N LEU A 419 24.59 18.91 -12.46
CA LEU A 419 25.72 19.84 -12.26
C LEU A 419 26.06 20.10 -10.79
N SER A 420 25.09 19.93 -9.86
CA SER A 420 25.33 20.04 -8.43
C SER A 420 25.87 18.76 -7.79
N GLY A 421 26.14 17.72 -8.59
CA GLY A 421 26.58 16.40 -8.13
C GLY A 421 25.46 15.51 -7.56
N LYS A 422 24.21 16.01 -7.51
CA LYS A 422 23.07 15.25 -6.99
C LYS A 422 22.68 14.16 -7.98
N LEU A 423 22.55 12.92 -7.51
CA LEU A 423 21.99 11.82 -8.30
C LEU A 423 20.47 12.01 -8.43
N VAL A 424 19.98 12.01 -9.67
CA VAL A 424 18.56 12.18 -10.00
C VAL A 424 18.12 11.02 -10.90
N THR A 425 16.91 10.52 -10.69
CA THR A 425 16.33 9.45 -11.49
C THR A 425 15.05 9.93 -12.18
N ARG A 426 14.95 9.70 -13.49
CA ARG A 426 13.81 10.13 -14.33
C ARG A 426 13.45 9.07 -15.37
N VAL A 427 12.18 9.08 -15.78
CA VAL A 427 11.67 8.18 -16.84
C VAL A 427 11.61 8.95 -18.15
N TYR A 428 12.10 8.32 -19.22
CA TYR A 428 12.08 8.85 -20.58
C TYR A 428 11.38 7.88 -21.54
N ASP A 429 10.67 8.42 -22.52
CA ASP A 429 10.07 7.62 -23.60
C ASP A 429 11.19 7.08 -24.51
N ARG A 430 11.06 5.81 -24.93
CA ARG A 430 12.05 5.16 -25.79
C ARG A 430 12.12 5.82 -27.17
N SER A 431 11.03 6.46 -27.63
CA SER A 431 10.99 7.16 -28.93
C SER A 431 12.01 8.29 -29.01
N LEU A 432 12.37 8.91 -27.88
CA LEU A 432 13.35 10.00 -27.83
C LEU A 432 14.74 9.55 -28.30
N LEU A 433 15.06 8.26 -28.22
CA LEU A 433 16.33 7.72 -28.74
C LEU A 433 16.44 7.88 -30.27
N HIS A 434 15.33 8.03 -30.98
CA HIS A 434 15.28 8.30 -32.41
C HIS A 434 15.23 9.81 -32.74
N GLU A 435 15.14 10.68 -31.72
CA GLU A 435 15.10 12.14 -31.84
C GLU A 435 16.20 12.78 -30.95
N PRO A 436 17.51 12.65 -31.31
CA PRO A 436 18.61 12.99 -30.40
C PRO A 436 18.63 14.45 -29.91
N ARG A 437 18.09 15.38 -30.70
CA ARG A 437 18.00 16.80 -30.32
C ARG A 437 16.96 17.02 -29.21
N ASP A 438 15.79 16.40 -29.35
CA ASP A 438 14.71 16.51 -28.37
C ASP A 438 15.03 15.74 -27.10
N LEU A 439 15.70 14.59 -27.22
CA LEU A 439 16.27 13.86 -26.09
C LEU A 439 17.21 14.75 -25.28
N VAL A 440 18.25 15.31 -25.91
CA VAL A 440 19.24 16.12 -25.19
C VAL A 440 18.61 17.38 -24.60
N LYS A 441 17.68 18.03 -25.30
CA LYS A 441 16.95 19.18 -24.75
C LYS A 441 16.22 18.83 -23.45
N ARG A 442 15.60 17.65 -23.39
CA ARG A 442 14.91 17.19 -22.18
C ARG A 442 15.89 16.78 -21.08
N LEU A 443 16.95 16.05 -21.42
CA LEU A 443 18.02 15.66 -20.49
C LEU A 443 18.67 16.89 -19.84
N GLU A 444 19.00 17.93 -20.62
CA GLU A 444 19.56 19.18 -20.09
C GLU A 444 18.56 19.94 -19.21
N SER A 445 17.29 19.98 -19.60
CA SER A 445 16.23 20.57 -18.77
C SER A 445 16.07 19.87 -17.42
N ASP A 446 16.33 18.57 -17.36
CA ASP A 446 16.28 17.78 -16.13
C ASP A 446 17.62 17.81 -15.36
N GLY A 447 18.65 18.45 -15.92
CA GLY A 447 19.93 18.73 -15.25
C GLY A 447 21.12 17.86 -15.67
N LEU A 448 20.96 16.97 -16.66
CA LEU A 448 22.08 16.19 -17.23
C LEU A 448 22.86 17.05 -18.23
N SER A 449 24.12 17.33 -17.94
CA SER A 449 25.00 18.05 -18.86
C SER A 449 25.52 17.14 -19.98
N VAL A 450 25.24 17.52 -21.23
CA VAL A 450 25.66 16.82 -22.44
C VAL A 450 26.72 17.66 -23.17
N THR A 451 27.79 17.03 -23.66
CA THR A 451 28.83 17.72 -24.42
C THR A 451 28.24 18.23 -25.75
N PRO A 452 28.40 19.53 -26.10
CA PRO A 452 27.89 20.06 -27.36
C PRO A 452 28.41 19.28 -28.58
N GLY A 453 27.51 18.87 -29.48
CA GLY A 453 27.84 18.09 -30.67
C GLY A 453 27.80 16.57 -30.48
N GLU A 454 27.66 16.09 -29.25
CA GLU A 454 27.64 14.65 -28.91
C GLU A 454 26.22 14.08 -28.77
N GLN A 455 25.18 14.76 -29.28
CA GLN A 455 23.78 14.33 -29.09
C GLN A 455 23.53 12.93 -29.65
N ASN A 456 24.08 12.63 -30.83
CA ASN A 456 23.98 11.31 -31.45
C ASN A 456 24.74 10.23 -30.66
N ALA A 457 25.85 10.59 -30.01
CA ALA A 457 26.62 9.66 -29.20
C ALA A 457 25.87 9.28 -27.92
N VAL A 458 25.21 10.25 -27.26
CA VAL A 458 24.34 9.99 -26.11
C VAL A 458 23.17 9.07 -26.49
N ALA A 459 22.48 9.34 -27.60
CA ALA A 459 21.38 8.48 -28.06
C ALA A 459 21.86 7.05 -28.35
N LYS A 460 23.04 6.88 -28.97
CA LYS A 460 23.66 5.56 -29.21
C LYS A 460 24.07 4.86 -27.91
N TYR A 461 24.67 5.60 -26.97
CA TYR A 461 25.07 5.08 -25.67
C TYR A 461 23.87 4.50 -24.92
N LEU A 462 22.79 5.28 -24.81
CA LEU A 462 21.56 4.88 -24.13
C LEU A 462 20.82 3.77 -24.89
N GLY A 463 20.71 3.85 -26.21
CA GLY A 463 20.07 2.82 -27.03
C GLY A 463 20.81 1.48 -27.05
N GLY A 464 22.14 1.50 -26.83
CA GLY A 464 22.98 0.31 -26.74
C GLY A 464 23.16 -0.25 -25.32
N PHE A 465 22.56 0.38 -24.31
CA PHE A 465 22.75 0.01 -22.91
C PHE A 465 22.14 -1.37 -22.58
N ARG A 466 22.93 -2.25 -21.96
CA ARG A 466 22.56 -3.62 -21.63
C ARG A 466 22.23 -3.76 -20.15
N THR A 467 20.94 -3.92 -19.85
CA THR A 467 20.41 -4.30 -18.54
C THR A 467 19.22 -5.25 -18.73
N ASN A 468 19.05 -6.19 -17.80
CA ASN A 468 17.90 -7.10 -17.73
C ASN A 468 16.81 -6.60 -16.76
N LYS A 469 17.04 -5.46 -16.09
CA LYS A 469 16.06 -4.87 -15.17
C LYS A 469 14.93 -4.23 -15.96
N ILE A 470 13.70 -4.57 -15.59
CA ILE A 470 12.46 -3.97 -16.12
C ILE A 470 11.73 -3.31 -14.95
N ALA A 471 11.29 -2.07 -15.17
CA ALA A 471 10.47 -1.31 -14.23
C ALA A 471 9.10 -1.02 -14.86
N HIS A 472 8.03 -1.12 -14.07
CA HIS A 472 6.71 -0.70 -14.49
C HIS A 472 6.53 0.79 -14.29
N THR A 473 5.86 1.46 -15.22
CA THR A 473 5.52 2.89 -15.06
C THR A 473 4.02 3.09 -14.93
N THR A 474 3.65 3.99 -14.02
CA THR A 474 2.28 4.45 -13.83
C THR A 474 2.22 5.97 -13.88
N SER A 475 1.13 6.51 -14.44
CA SER A 475 0.88 7.95 -14.49
C SER A 475 0.06 8.46 -13.29
N GLN A 476 -0.28 7.56 -12.35
CA GLN A 476 -1.14 7.84 -11.20
C GLN A 476 -0.46 7.45 -9.90
N VAL A 477 -0.68 8.25 -8.87
CA VAL A 477 -0.31 7.95 -7.48
C VAL A 477 -1.33 6.99 -6.88
N GLY A 478 -0.94 6.27 -5.83
CA GLY A 478 -1.81 5.34 -5.11
C GLY A 478 -1.38 3.88 -5.26
N TRP A 479 -2.31 2.97 -5.02
CA TRP A 479 -2.04 1.54 -5.08
C TRP A 479 -1.74 1.07 -6.51
N PHE A 480 -0.67 0.29 -6.64
CA PHE A 480 -0.31 -0.47 -7.82
C PHE A 480 0.08 -1.87 -7.36
N ASP A 481 -0.83 -2.84 -7.53
CA ASP A 481 -0.73 -4.21 -7.00
C ASP A 481 -0.45 -4.25 -5.49
N ALA A 482 0.79 -4.57 -5.09
CA ALA A 482 1.23 -4.63 -3.70
C ALA A 482 1.96 -3.36 -3.24
N CYS A 483 2.25 -2.44 -4.16
CA CYS A 483 3.02 -1.22 -3.90
C CYS A 483 2.10 0.00 -3.77
N PHE A 484 2.55 1.00 -3.02
CA PHE A 484 1.95 2.33 -3.01
C PHE A 484 2.89 3.31 -3.71
N VAL A 485 2.49 3.81 -4.87
CA VAL A 485 3.29 4.68 -5.72
C VAL A 485 3.08 6.13 -5.33
N LEU A 486 4.16 6.83 -4.99
CA LEU A 486 4.21 8.29 -4.77
C LEU A 486 5.02 8.95 -5.91
N PRO A 487 4.98 10.29 -6.06
CA PRO A 487 5.72 10.97 -7.11
C PRO A 487 7.24 10.80 -7.02
N ASP A 488 7.77 10.82 -5.80
CA ASP A 488 9.21 10.79 -5.55
C ASP A 488 9.73 9.39 -5.13
N GLU A 489 8.86 8.52 -4.63
CA GLU A 489 9.23 7.16 -4.21
C GLU A 489 8.07 6.18 -4.39
N THR A 490 8.39 4.89 -4.47
CA THR A 490 7.39 3.82 -4.42
C THR A 490 7.62 3.00 -3.16
N LEU A 491 6.60 2.93 -2.32
CA LEU A 491 6.60 2.08 -1.14
C LEU A 491 6.25 0.65 -1.56
N LYS A 492 7.12 -0.31 -1.23
CA LYS A 492 6.97 -1.70 -1.65
C LYS A 492 7.25 -2.68 -0.51
N PRO A 493 6.61 -3.87 -0.49
CA PRO A 493 6.96 -4.93 0.45
C PRO A 493 8.42 -5.37 0.26
N GLN A 494 9.06 -5.86 1.32
CA GLN A 494 10.47 -6.29 1.27
C GLN A 494 10.74 -7.38 0.21
N GLU A 495 9.76 -8.25 -0.02
CA GLU A 495 9.85 -9.36 -0.99
C GLU A 495 9.55 -8.93 -2.43
N CYS A 496 9.12 -7.68 -2.66
CA CYS A 496 8.77 -7.17 -3.97
C CYS A 496 10.03 -6.72 -4.74
N GLU A 497 10.45 -7.56 -5.68
CA GLU A 497 11.56 -7.26 -6.59
C GLU A 497 11.16 -6.26 -7.69
N ASP A 498 9.87 -6.18 -8.04
CA ASP A 498 9.35 -5.29 -9.08
C ASP A 498 9.59 -3.80 -8.74
N GLU A 499 10.14 -3.07 -9.69
CA GLU A 499 10.31 -1.62 -9.58
C GLU A 499 9.15 -0.91 -10.29
N VAL A 500 8.31 -0.21 -9.53
CA VAL A 500 7.23 0.63 -10.09
C VAL A 500 7.60 2.09 -9.93
N ILE A 501 7.48 2.89 -10.98
CA ILE A 501 7.89 4.31 -10.98
C ILE A 501 6.75 5.19 -11.47
N PHE A 502 6.50 6.27 -10.74
CA PHE A 502 5.61 7.33 -11.18
C PHE A 502 6.21 8.11 -12.36
N SER A 503 5.45 8.23 -13.44
CA SER A 503 5.84 8.97 -14.64
C SER A 503 4.60 9.61 -15.26
N SER A 504 4.43 10.91 -15.03
CA SER A 504 3.37 11.72 -15.61
C SER A 504 3.91 13.01 -16.22
N ASN A 505 3.22 13.51 -17.25
CA ASN A 505 3.44 14.86 -17.78
C ASN A 505 2.57 15.90 -17.06
N GLU A 506 1.63 15.46 -16.22
CA GLU A 506 0.81 16.35 -15.37
C GLU A 506 1.56 16.63 -14.06
N GLU A 507 1.29 17.78 -13.44
CA GLU A 507 1.85 18.08 -12.12
C GLU A 507 1.43 17.02 -11.09
N ALA A 508 2.41 16.55 -10.33
CA ALA A 508 2.20 15.58 -9.26
C ALA A 508 1.39 16.18 -8.09
N VAL A 509 0.81 15.30 -7.26
CA VAL A 509 0.28 15.71 -5.95
C VAL A 509 1.42 16.31 -5.13
N PRO A 510 1.22 17.48 -4.48
CA PRO A 510 2.27 18.15 -3.73
C PRO A 510 2.47 17.50 -2.36
N LEU A 511 3.06 16.30 -2.37
CA LEU A 511 3.49 15.60 -1.18
C LEU A 511 4.83 16.16 -0.73
N CYS A 512 4.93 16.45 0.56
CA CYS A 512 6.14 16.97 1.16
C CYS A 512 6.16 16.63 2.64
N VAL A 513 7.35 16.38 3.19
CA VAL A 513 7.54 16.08 4.61
C VAL A 513 8.31 17.22 5.26
N SER A 514 7.79 17.71 6.39
CA SER A 514 8.46 18.68 7.25
C SER A 514 8.18 18.35 8.70
N GLY A 515 9.23 18.27 9.51
CA GLY A 515 9.16 17.75 10.89
C GLY A 515 9.17 16.23 10.97
N SER A 516 9.07 15.72 12.20
CA SER A 516 9.00 14.28 12.50
C SER A 516 7.56 13.83 12.78
N LEU A 517 7.33 12.51 12.80
CA LEU A 517 6.05 11.94 13.24
C LEU A 517 5.76 12.30 14.70
N ASP A 518 6.77 12.24 15.57
CA ASP A 518 6.63 12.55 16.99
C ASP A 518 6.26 14.04 17.19
N ASP A 519 6.90 14.95 16.46
CA ASP A 519 6.52 16.38 16.48
C ASP A 519 5.06 16.59 16.05
N TRP A 520 4.64 15.92 14.97
CA TRP A 520 3.26 16.03 14.49
C TRP A 520 2.28 15.48 15.54
N ARG A 521 2.59 14.34 16.16
CA ARG A 521 1.79 13.73 17.22
C ARG A 521 1.65 14.64 18.43
N GLU A 522 2.76 15.22 18.90
CA GLU A 522 2.82 16.06 20.09
C GLU A 522 2.19 17.45 19.91
N LYS A 523 2.12 17.97 18.68
CA LYS A 523 1.70 19.36 18.43
C LYS A 523 0.44 19.49 17.58
N VAL A 524 0.06 18.47 16.81
CA VAL A 524 -1.14 18.44 15.97
C VAL A 524 -2.06 17.29 16.36
N GLY A 525 -1.51 16.07 16.49
CA GLY A 525 -2.27 14.87 16.85
C GLY A 525 -2.96 14.99 18.21
N CYS A 526 -2.24 15.45 19.23
CA CYS A 526 -2.77 15.63 20.60
C CYS A 526 -3.99 16.56 20.65
N ALA A 527 -3.99 17.62 19.85
CA ALA A 527 -5.07 18.60 19.77
C ALA A 527 -6.35 18.04 19.11
N CYS A 528 -6.31 16.83 18.54
CA CYS A 528 -7.51 16.15 18.05
C CYS A 528 -8.25 15.39 19.15
N ILE A 529 -7.59 15.07 20.27
CA ILE A 529 -8.19 14.32 21.38
C ILE A 529 -9.30 15.17 22.01
N GLY A 530 -10.48 14.58 22.24
CA GLY A 530 -11.65 15.29 22.76
C GLY A 530 -12.30 16.23 21.75
N ASN A 531 -11.82 16.27 20.50
CA ASN A 531 -12.27 17.18 19.45
C ASN A 531 -12.79 16.42 18.23
N PRO A 532 -14.06 15.96 18.24
CA PRO A 532 -14.63 15.06 17.24
C PRO A 532 -14.46 15.52 15.79
N VAL A 533 -14.64 16.82 15.50
CA VAL A 533 -14.51 17.33 14.13
C VAL A 533 -13.07 17.22 13.63
N LEU A 534 -12.08 17.47 14.50
CA LEU A 534 -10.65 17.39 14.16
C LEU A 534 -10.21 15.94 13.99
N ALA A 535 -10.51 15.09 14.97
CA ALA A 535 -10.20 13.65 14.93
C ALA A 535 -10.87 12.95 13.74
N PHE A 536 -12.13 13.28 13.45
CA PHE A 536 -12.82 12.77 12.26
C PHE A 536 -12.14 13.23 10.97
N SER A 537 -11.81 14.52 10.85
CA SER A 537 -11.17 15.06 9.64
C SER A 537 -9.81 14.41 9.37
N ALA A 538 -8.99 14.21 10.40
CA ALA A 538 -7.75 13.45 10.31
C ALA A 538 -8.00 11.99 9.89
N SER A 539 -9.01 11.34 10.48
CA SER A 539 -9.38 9.95 10.16
C SER A 539 -9.85 9.77 8.72
N VAL A 540 -10.54 10.77 8.14
CA VAL A 540 -10.90 10.77 6.70
C VAL A 540 -9.65 10.72 5.82
N ALA A 541 -8.56 11.36 6.23
CA ALA A 541 -7.30 11.30 5.49
C ALA A 541 -6.67 9.91 5.50
N PHE A 542 -6.68 9.23 6.65
CA PHE A 542 -6.20 7.86 6.79
C PHE A 542 -7.09 6.84 6.06
N ALA A 543 -8.38 7.12 5.91
CA ALA A 543 -9.34 6.23 5.24
C ALA A 543 -9.18 6.17 3.73
N ALA A 544 -8.69 7.24 3.07
CA ALA A 544 -8.62 7.31 1.61
C ALA A 544 -7.77 6.18 0.98
N PRO A 545 -6.57 5.83 1.51
CA PRO A 545 -5.81 4.66 1.05
C PRO A 545 -6.54 3.33 1.23
N LEU A 546 -7.45 3.21 2.21
CA LEU A 546 -8.12 1.95 2.52
C LEU A 546 -9.21 1.61 1.51
N LEU A 547 -9.73 2.59 0.76
CA LEU A 547 -10.80 2.38 -0.24
C LEU A 547 -10.46 1.25 -1.23
N GLU A 548 -9.22 1.21 -1.71
CA GLU A 548 -8.76 0.15 -2.63
C GLU A 548 -8.77 -1.22 -1.96
N ILE A 549 -8.31 -1.27 -0.71
CA ILE A 549 -8.12 -2.50 0.07
C ILE A 549 -9.46 -3.16 0.38
N VAL A 550 -10.47 -2.35 0.71
CA VAL A 550 -11.83 -2.85 1.00
C VAL A 550 -12.74 -2.88 -0.24
N GLY A 551 -12.25 -2.41 -1.39
CA GLY A 551 -13.04 -2.34 -2.62
C GLY A 551 -14.24 -1.39 -2.56
N GLN A 552 -14.21 -0.37 -1.69
CA GLN A 552 -15.27 0.64 -1.60
C GLN A 552 -15.11 1.72 -2.66
N ASP A 553 -16.23 2.29 -3.10
CA ASP A 553 -16.22 3.42 -4.02
C ASP A 553 -15.78 4.72 -3.33
N GLY A 554 -15.27 5.65 -4.14
CA GLY A 554 -14.99 7.01 -3.72
C GLY A 554 -16.23 7.75 -3.22
N GLY A 555 -16.00 8.91 -2.64
CA GLY A 555 -17.03 9.72 -2.01
C GLY A 555 -16.41 10.79 -1.16
N GLY A 556 -17.14 11.30 -0.19
CA GLY A 556 -16.57 12.28 0.71
C GLY A 556 -17.50 12.69 1.83
N PHE A 557 -17.19 13.81 2.47
CA PHE A 557 -18.01 14.49 3.45
C PHE A 557 -17.96 16.00 3.22
N HIS A 558 -19.08 16.69 3.42
CA HIS A 558 -19.15 18.14 3.34
C HIS A 558 -19.47 18.74 4.71
N LEU A 559 -18.51 19.44 5.30
CA LEU A 559 -18.65 20.15 6.56
C LEU A 559 -19.19 21.56 6.30
N PHE A 560 -20.38 21.88 6.80
CA PHE A 560 -20.97 23.19 6.62
C PHE A 560 -21.34 23.88 7.93
N GLY A 561 -21.39 25.20 7.90
CA GLY A 561 -21.78 26.02 9.04
C GLY A 561 -21.32 27.48 8.90
N ALA A 562 -21.66 28.32 9.87
CA ALA A 562 -21.30 29.73 9.86
C ALA A 562 -19.79 29.98 9.66
N SER A 563 -19.45 31.13 9.07
CA SER A 563 -18.05 31.53 8.89
C SER A 563 -17.31 31.63 10.23
N SER A 564 -15.98 31.54 10.19
CA SER A 564 -15.10 31.69 11.37
C SER A 564 -15.27 30.64 12.48
N LYS A 565 -15.90 29.50 12.20
CA LYS A 565 -16.04 28.37 13.15
C LYS A 565 -14.94 27.31 13.10
N GLY A 566 -13.86 27.55 12.33
CA GLY A 566 -12.69 26.66 12.27
C GLY A 566 -12.74 25.53 11.22
N LYS A 567 -13.71 25.56 10.30
CA LYS A 567 -13.86 24.54 9.24
C LYS A 567 -12.59 24.33 8.40
N SER A 568 -11.98 25.43 7.96
CA SER A 568 -10.71 25.38 7.23
C SER A 568 -9.57 24.83 8.09
N THR A 569 -9.60 25.02 9.41
CA THR A 569 -8.61 24.43 10.33
C THR A 569 -8.76 22.90 10.39
N ALA A 570 -9.98 22.37 10.37
CA ALA A 570 -10.20 20.93 10.25
C ALA A 570 -9.63 20.36 8.93
N LEU A 571 -9.78 21.07 7.80
CA LEU A 571 -9.11 20.72 6.54
C LEU A 571 -7.59 20.80 6.64
N GLN A 572 -7.03 21.80 7.34
CA GLN A 572 -5.59 21.94 7.52
C GLN A 572 -5.00 20.77 8.31
N VAL A 573 -5.69 20.33 9.37
CA VAL A 573 -5.31 19.12 10.13
C VAL A 573 -5.31 17.90 9.20
N ALA A 574 -6.38 17.67 8.44
CA ALA A 574 -6.47 16.54 7.51
C ALA A 574 -5.40 16.61 6.40
N ALA A 575 -5.15 17.79 5.84
CA ALA A 575 -4.13 18.01 4.80
C ALA A 575 -2.71 17.77 5.33
N SER A 576 -2.43 18.18 6.58
CA SER A 576 -1.11 18.04 7.21
C SER A 576 -0.63 16.59 7.28
N ILE A 577 -1.52 15.61 7.19
CA ILE A 577 -1.12 14.19 7.15
C ILE A 577 -0.26 13.91 5.92
N TYR A 578 -0.59 14.46 4.75
CA TYR A 578 0.11 14.13 3.49
C TYR A 578 1.00 15.26 2.95
N GLY A 579 0.70 16.52 3.27
CA GLY A 579 1.49 17.63 2.74
C GLY A 579 1.11 18.98 3.33
N LYS A 580 1.80 20.02 2.86
CA LYS A 580 1.66 21.36 3.42
C LYS A 580 0.26 21.93 3.15
N PRO A 581 -0.54 22.26 4.18
CA PRO A 581 -1.76 23.03 3.99
C PRO A 581 -1.42 24.46 3.56
N SER A 582 -2.32 25.08 2.78
CA SER A 582 -2.14 26.48 2.39
C SER A 582 -2.21 27.41 3.61
N SER A 583 -1.14 28.17 3.83
CA SER A 583 -1.12 29.37 4.67
C SER A 583 -1.46 30.55 3.77
N GLY A 584 -2.64 31.15 3.94
CA GLY A 584 -3.18 32.20 3.06
C GLY A 584 -2.12 33.18 2.51
N GLY A 585 -2.06 33.27 1.17
CA GLY A 585 -1.08 34.04 0.42
C GLY A 585 -0.51 33.26 -0.77
N ALA A 586 0.12 33.94 -1.72
CA ALA A 586 0.85 33.30 -2.81
C ALA A 586 2.06 32.56 -2.23
N SER A 587 1.94 31.24 -2.05
CA SER A 587 3.07 30.40 -1.67
C SER A 587 3.94 30.13 -2.89
N LEU A 588 5.26 30.27 -2.75
CA LEU A 588 6.24 29.83 -3.75
C LEU A 588 6.24 28.30 -3.94
N HIS A 589 5.66 27.55 -2.99
CA HIS A 589 5.57 26.10 -3.03
C HIS A 589 4.13 25.63 -3.24
N PRO A 590 3.90 24.59 -4.06
CA PRO A 590 2.61 23.94 -4.19
C PRO A 590 2.04 23.50 -2.83
N THR A 591 0.75 23.73 -2.60
CA THR A 591 0.07 23.39 -1.35
C THR A 591 -0.88 22.20 -1.56
N TYR A 592 -0.96 21.32 -0.57
CA TYR A 592 -1.82 20.13 -0.60
C TYR A 592 -3.31 20.48 -0.53
N LEU A 593 -3.66 21.50 0.27
CA LEU A 593 -5.04 21.97 0.36
C LEU A 593 -5.48 22.65 -0.95
N GLN A 594 -6.56 22.15 -1.56
CA GLN A 594 -7.14 22.69 -2.78
C GLN A 594 -8.39 23.52 -2.48
N THR A 595 -8.81 24.34 -3.44
CA THR A 595 -10.09 25.07 -3.38
C THR A 595 -11.06 24.55 -4.43
N TRP A 596 -12.35 24.84 -4.26
CA TRP A 596 -13.39 24.56 -5.25
C TRP A 596 -13.30 25.44 -6.52
N ARG A 597 -12.42 26.44 -6.55
CA ARG A 597 -12.25 27.37 -7.69
C ARG A 597 -11.47 26.71 -8.85
N GLN A 598 -12.09 25.73 -9.47
CA GLN A 598 -11.51 24.93 -10.56
C GLN A 598 -12.45 24.87 -11.76
N THR A 599 -11.89 24.62 -12.94
CA THR A 599 -12.68 24.24 -14.13
C THR A 599 -13.03 22.75 -14.06
N ASP A 600 -14.05 22.31 -14.79
CA ASP A 600 -14.48 20.91 -14.85
C ASP A 600 -13.33 19.95 -15.24
N ASN A 601 -12.43 20.38 -16.11
CA ASN A 601 -11.25 19.61 -16.48
C ASN A 601 -10.20 19.57 -15.36
N SER A 602 -10.02 20.69 -14.66
CA SER A 602 -9.04 20.80 -13.57
C SER A 602 -9.46 19.94 -12.39
N ILE A 603 -10.74 19.90 -12.02
CA ILE A 603 -11.21 19.06 -10.91
C ILE A 603 -11.10 17.56 -11.24
N GLU A 604 -11.33 17.17 -12.50
CA GLU A 604 -11.11 15.79 -12.97
C GLU A 604 -9.63 15.37 -12.85
N VAL A 605 -8.71 16.27 -13.22
CA VAL A 605 -7.26 16.07 -13.05
C VAL A 605 -6.90 16.00 -11.57
N SER A 606 -7.48 16.87 -10.73
CA SER A 606 -7.28 16.84 -9.28
C SER A 606 -7.73 15.51 -8.67
N LEU A 607 -8.90 14.98 -9.04
CA LEU A 607 -9.36 13.68 -8.56
C LEU A 607 -8.39 12.54 -8.92
N ALA A 608 -7.85 12.54 -10.15
CA ALA A 608 -6.83 11.58 -10.58
C ALA A 608 -5.48 11.77 -9.87
N ARG A 609 -5.09 13.02 -9.61
CA ARG A 609 -3.85 13.39 -8.92
C ARG A 609 -3.82 12.91 -7.47
N TYR A 610 -4.97 12.89 -6.81
CA TYR A 610 -5.16 12.46 -5.41
C TYR A 610 -5.69 11.02 -5.30
N ASN A 611 -5.46 10.18 -6.30
CA ASN A 611 -5.89 8.78 -6.26
C ASN A 611 -5.34 8.04 -5.02
N ASN A 612 -6.22 7.34 -4.30
CA ASN A 612 -5.99 6.69 -3.00
C ASN A 612 -5.44 7.62 -1.89
N LEU A 613 -5.53 8.93 -2.05
CA LEU A 613 -5.20 9.93 -1.04
C LEU A 613 -6.40 10.85 -0.80
N LEU A 614 -6.40 11.62 0.28
CA LEU A 614 -7.48 12.58 0.55
C LEU A 614 -7.36 13.81 -0.35
N LEU A 615 -8.46 14.21 -0.99
CA LEU A 615 -8.59 15.51 -1.65
C LEU A 615 -9.36 16.51 -0.75
N PRO A 616 -8.67 17.40 -0.01
CA PRO A 616 -9.32 18.48 0.74
C PRO A 616 -9.73 19.62 -0.21
N LEU A 617 -11.00 20.04 -0.17
CA LEU A 617 -11.55 21.13 -0.98
C LEU A 617 -12.19 22.22 -0.10
N ASP A 618 -11.51 23.35 0.00
CA ASP A 618 -11.99 24.48 0.82
C ASP A 618 -12.95 25.39 0.03
N ASP A 619 -13.99 25.83 0.73
CA ASP A 619 -14.98 26.84 0.35
C ASP A 619 -15.76 26.55 -0.95
N MET A 620 -16.81 25.73 -0.83
CA MET A 620 -17.72 25.35 -1.93
C MET A 620 -18.34 26.55 -2.67
N ARG A 621 -18.46 27.74 -2.04
CA ARG A 621 -19.03 28.93 -2.69
C ARG A 621 -18.23 29.38 -3.92
N GLN A 622 -16.99 28.93 -4.05
CA GLN A 622 -16.12 29.27 -5.18
C GLN A 622 -16.38 28.41 -6.43
N ILE A 623 -17.26 27.40 -6.35
CA ILE A 623 -17.66 26.61 -7.50
C ILE A 623 -18.49 27.43 -8.48
N ARG A 624 -18.36 27.14 -9.78
CA ARG A 624 -18.98 27.93 -10.85
C ARG A 624 -20.51 27.91 -10.83
N ASN A 625 -21.11 26.74 -10.61
CA ASN A 625 -22.56 26.53 -10.62
C ASN A 625 -22.93 25.17 -10.01
N ALA A 626 -24.22 24.94 -9.80
CA ALA A 626 -24.74 23.69 -9.26
C ALA A 626 -24.52 22.47 -10.17
N GLN A 627 -24.41 22.63 -11.51
CA GLN A 627 -24.13 21.47 -12.38
C GLN A 627 -22.73 20.90 -12.12
N ALA A 628 -21.74 21.79 -12.03
CA ALA A 628 -20.37 21.41 -11.81
C ALA A 628 -20.22 20.65 -10.49
N LEU A 629 -20.98 21.04 -9.46
CA LEU A 629 -21.03 20.34 -8.17
C LEU A 629 -21.58 18.92 -8.35
N ILE A 630 -22.75 18.78 -8.97
CA ILE A 630 -23.41 17.49 -9.21
C ILE A 630 -22.49 16.57 -10.02
N ASP A 631 -21.96 17.05 -11.14
CA ASP A 631 -21.05 16.29 -12.01
C ASP A 631 -19.82 15.79 -11.25
N THR A 632 -19.24 16.65 -10.39
CA THR A 632 -18.08 16.30 -9.57
C THR A 632 -18.43 15.22 -8.53
N ILE A 633 -19.55 15.35 -7.83
CA ILE A 633 -20.01 14.37 -6.83
C ILE A 633 -20.30 13.02 -7.50
N MET A 634 -20.90 13.03 -8.68
CA MET A 634 -21.21 11.81 -9.43
C MET A 634 -19.94 11.13 -9.95
N MET A 635 -18.99 11.88 -10.49
CA MET A 635 -17.68 11.36 -10.89
C MET A 635 -16.94 10.72 -9.71
N LEU A 636 -16.94 11.39 -8.55
CA LEU A 636 -16.30 10.93 -7.33
C LEU A 636 -16.83 9.57 -6.88
N GLY A 637 -18.14 9.37 -6.85
CA GLY A 637 -18.72 8.07 -6.46
C GLY A 637 -18.72 7.01 -7.55
N ASN A 638 -18.34 7.33 -8.79
CA ASN A 638 -18.22 6.38 -9.88
C ASN A 638 -16.75 6.01 -10.18
N ASN A 639 -15.80 6.60 -9.46
CA ASN A 639 -14.36 6.41 -9.62
C ASN A 639 -13.81 6.69 -11.03
N GLN A 640 -14.53 7.47 -11.85
CA GLN A 640 -14.23 7.64 -13.27
C GLN A 640 -14.50 9.06 -13.76
N GLY A 641 -13.60 9.54 -14.61
CA GLY A 641 -13.70 10.80 -15.35
C GLY A 641 -14.58 10.71 -16.61
N LYS A 642 -14.76 11.85 -17.27
CA LYS A 642 -15.60 11.97 -18.46
C LYS A 642 -14.92 11.31 -19.67
N GLY A 643 -15.67 10.50 -20.42
CA GLY A 643 -15.20 9.91 -21.69
C GLY A 643 -15.02 10.97 -22.76
N ARG A 644 -13.94 10.88 -23.55
CA ARG A 644 -13.63 11.82 -24.65
C ARG A 644 -13.24 11.04 -25.89
N ALA A 645 -13.48 11.60 -27.07
CA ALA A 645 -12.91 11.09 -28.31
C ALA A 645 -11.52 11.73 -28.56
N ASN A 646 -10.58 10.96 -29.11
CA ASN A 646 -9.30 11.46 -29.58
C ASN A 646 -9.47 12.22 -30.91
N LYS A 647 -8.39 12.83 -31.43
CA LYS A 647 -8.42 13.59 -32.70
C LYS A 647 -8.82 12.73 -33.93
N ASN A 648 -8.72 11.41 -33.80
CA ASN A 648 -9.05 10.45 -34.85
C ASN A 648 -10.48 9.90 -34.72
N GLY A 649 -11.23 10.30 -33.69
CA GLY A 649 -12.60 9.84 -33.42
C GLY A 649 -12.69 8.59 -32.54
N ASP A 650 -11.57 7.98 -32.12
CA ASP A 650 -11.59 6.82 -31.21
C ASP A 650 -11.81 7.27 -29.76
N ALA A 651 -12.40 6.41 -28.93
CA ALA A 651 -12.54 6.69 -27.50
C ALA A 651 -11.16 6.77 -26.81
N GLN A 652 -10.91 7.88 -26.12
CA GLN A 652 -9.76 8.04 -25.23
C GLN A 652 -10.01 7.32 -23.91
N SER A 653 -8.98 6.68 -23.36
CA SER A 653 -9.03 6.07 -22.02
C SER A 653 -9.48 7.08 -20.98
N LYS A 654 -10.51 6.73 -20.20
CA LYS A 654 -11.00 7.54 -19.09
C LYS A 654 -9.94 7.62 -17.98
N ARG A 655 -9.92 8.74 -17.26
CA ARG A 655 -9.20 8.82 -15.99
C ARG A 655 -9.96 7.98 -14.96
N ASN A 656 -9.25 7.13 -14.24
CA ASN A 656 -9.80 6.38 -13.11
C ASN A 656 -9.21 6.95 -11.83
N PHE A 657 -9.99 7.00 -10.77
CA PHE A 657 -9.52 7.45 -9.46
C PHE A 657 -10.43 6.92 -8.37
N ARG A 658 -9.88 6.66 -7.19
CA ARG A 658 -10.62 6.25 -6.02
C ARG A 658 -10.08 7.03 -4.83
N THR A 659 -10.83 8.04 -4.40
CA THR A 659 -10.38 9.03 -3.40
C THR A 659 -11.54 9.42 -2.48
N LEU A 660 -11.21 9.93 -1.29
CA LEU A 660 -12.15 10.64 -0.44
C LEU A 660 -11.96 12.14 -0.61
N VAL A 661 -13.07 12.87 -0.68
CA VAL A 661 -13.11 14.33 -0.60
C VAL A 661 -13.55 14.76 0.79
N LEU A 662 -12.83 15.69 1.40
CA LEU A 662 -13.33 16.44 2.54
C LEU A 662 -13.54 17.89 2.11
N SER A 663 -14.79 18.33 2.14
CA SER A 663 -15.23 19.61 1.59
C SER A 663 -15.74 20.52 2.70
N THR A 664 -15.59 21.83 2.56
CA THR A 664 -16.17 22.83 3.47
C THR A 664 -17.07 23.83 2.75
N GLY A 665 -18.05 24.38 3.46
CA GLY A 665 -18.92 25.43 2.93
C GLY A 665 -19.71 26.17 4.02
N GLU A 666 -20.42 27.22 3.64
CA GLU A 666 -21.34 27.91 4.57
C GLU A 666 -22.74 27.29 4.59
N LYS A 667 -23.13 26.65 3.49
CA LYS A 667 -24.44 26.04 3.27
C LYS A 667 -24.26 24.57 2.87
N PRO A 668 -25.23 23.69 3.16
CA PRO A 668 -25.20 22.33 2.65
C PRO A 668 -25.29 22.30 1.12
N THR A 669 -24.78 21.24 0.50
CA THR A 669 -24.80 21.06 -0.96
C THR A 669 -26.21 21.09 -1.53
N GLN A 670 -27.19 20.55 -0.79
CA GLN A 670 -28.61 20.62 -1.14
C GLN A 670 -29.08 22.06 -1.35
N ALA A 671 -28.89 22.92 -0.35
CA ALA A 671 -29.33 24.31 -0.41
C ALA A 671 -28.61 25.10 -1.53
N PHE A 672 -27.36 24.76 -1.84
CA PHE A 672 -26.64 25.35 -2.96
C PHE A 672 -27.21 24.92 -4.32
N ILE A 673 -27.57 23.65 -4.47
CA ILE A 673 -28.12 23.09 -5.72
C ILE A 673 -29.56 23.59 -5.97
N GLU A 674 -30.38 23.59 -4.92
CA GLU A 674 -31.78 24.04 -4.99
C GLU A 674 -31.89 25.54 -5.27
N ALA A 675 -30.92 26.35 -4.81
CA ALA A 675 -30.87 27.79 -5.12
C ALA A 675 -30.76 28.09 -6.64
N GLU A 676 -30.30 27.13 -7.45
CA GLU A 676 -30.29 27.22 -8.92
C GLU A 676 -31.45 26.45 -9.58
N ASN A 677 -32.50 26.09 -8.83
CA ASN A 677 -33.66 25.32 -9.29
C ASN A 677 -33.30 23.95 -9.90
N LYS A 678 -32.28 23.27 -9.34
CA LYS A 678 -31.89 21.93 -9.76
C LYS A 678 -32.34 20.87 -8.75
N PRO A 679 -32.69 19.66 -9.21
CA PRO A 679 -33.07 18.59 -8.30
C PRO A 679 -31.85 18.13 -7.49
N PHE A 680 -32.04 17.97 -6.19
CA PHE A 680 -31.10 17.29 -5.30
C PHE A 680 -31.57 15.85 -5.08
N ASP A 681 -30.89 14.89 -5.69
CA ASP A 681 -31.24 13.48 -5.56
C ASP A 681 -30.53 12.79 -4.39
N ALA A 682 -31.10 11.69 -3.91
CA ALA A 682 -30.51 10.88 -2.85
C ALA A 682 -29.17 10.24 -3.25
N GLY A 683 -28.89 10.09 -4.56
CA GLY A 683 -27.62 9.57 -5.05
C GLY A 683 -26.45 10.53 -4.84
N THR A 684 -26.73 11.83 -4.92
CA THR A 684 -25.80 12.94 -4.65
C THR A 684 -25.54 13.03 -3.16
N GLU A 685 -26.60 12.96 -2.34
CA GLU A 685 -26.51 13.01 -0.88
C GLU A 685 -25.66 11.86 -0.29
N VAL A 686 -25.88 10.63 -0.77
CA VAL A 686 -25.16 9.45 -0.26
C VAL A 686 -23.66 9.47 -0.61
N ARG A 687 -23.27 10.14 -1.69
CA ARG A 687 -21.86 10.26 -2.12
C ARG A 687 -21.10 11.36 -1.39
N LEU A 688 -21.78 12.43 -1.01
CA LEU A 688 -21.21 13.55 -0.26
C LEU A 688 -22.17 13.99 0.86
N PRO A 689 -22.22 13.26 2.00
CA PRO A 689 -23.07 13.60 3.13
C PRO A 689 -22.72 14.98 3.69
N ASN A 690 -23.75 15.79 3.92
CA ASN A 690 -23.62 17.10 4.54
C ASN A 690 -23.65 16.97 6.06
N ILE A 691 -22.64 17.47 6.76
CA ILE A 691 -22.55 17.43 8.22
C ILE A 691 -22.50 18.86 8.75
N ASP A 692 -23.51 19.19 9.56
CA ASP A 692 -23.60 20.47 10.25
C ASP A 692 -22.58 20.57 11.39
N ILE A 693 -21.68 21.55 11.31
CA ILE A 693 -20.70 21.86 12.35
C ILE A 693 -20.96 23.23 13.01
N VAL A 694 -22.21 23.69 13.01
CA VAL A 694 -22.67 24.83 13.81
C VAL A 694 -22.71 24.40 15.28
N PHE A 695 -21.55 24.44 15.91
CA PHE A 695 -21.40 24.33 17.36
C PHE A 695 -21.14 25.70 17.97
N LYS A 696 -21.55 25.91 19.23
CA LYS A 696 -21.26 27.14 19.98
C LYS A 696 -19.75 27.43 19.96
N THR A 697 -18.96 26.39 20.20
CA THR A 697 -17.49 26.40 20.28
C THR A 697 -16.78 26.20 18.92
N GLY A 698 -17.51 25.91 17.84
CA GLY A 698 -16.94 25.62 16.52
C GLY A 698 -16.32 24.21 16.45
N VAL A 699 -15.23 24.03 15.70
CA VAL A 699 -14.56 22.72 15.55
C VAL A 699 -13.79 22.26 16.79
N VAL A 700 -13.56 23.16 17.76
CA VAL A 700 -12.89 22.86 19.02
C VAL A 700 -13.99 22.63 20.07
N HIS A 701 -14.09 21.42 20.59
CA HIS A 701 -15.03 21.02 21.65
C HIS A 701 -14.34 20.93 23.01
N ASP A 702 -13.06 20.56 23.02
CA ASP A 702 -12.22 20.49 24.22
C ASP A 702 -10.95 21.32 23.98
N ALA A 703 -10.81 22.41 24.74
CA ALA A 703 -9.65 23.30 24.70
C ALA A 703 -8.82 23.22 26.00
N SER A 704 -9.00 22.17 26.81
CA SER A 704 -8.33 22.01 28.10
C SER A 704 -6.80 22.04 28.01
N MET A 705 -6.23 21.58 26.89
CA MET A 705 -4.78 21.66 26.61
C MET A 705 -4.25 23.10 26.41
N PHE A 706 -5.15 24.07 26.28
CA PHE A 706 -4.86 25.48 26.03
C PHE A 706 -5.60 26.38 27.04
N ASP A 707 -5.73 25.94 28.29
CA ASP A 707 -6.41 26.70 29.36
C ASP A 707 -7.83 27.16 28.96
N ASP A 708 -8.57 26.28 28.26
CA ASP A 708 -9.90 26.51 27.68
C ASP A 708 -9.98 27.63 26.60
N ASN A 709 -8.83 28.07 26.10
CA ASN A 709 -8.72 29.11 25.07
C ASN A 709 -8.85 28.53 23.65
N HIS A 710 -10.08 28.46 23.16
CA HIS A 710 -10.42 27.92 21.84
C HIS A 710 -9.73 28.66 20.68
N LYS A 711 -9.52 29.97 20.81
CA LYS A 711 -8.89 30.79 19.78
C LYS A 711 -7.41 30.46 19.66
N GLU A 712 -6.73 30.36 20.80
CA GLU A 712 -5.31 30.00 20.86
C GLU A 712 -5.06 28.60 20.31
N MET A 713 -5.92 27.63 20.61
CA MET A 713 -5.84 26.30 20.01
C MET A 713 -5.98 26.32 18.48
N ILE A 714 -6.91 27.11 17.92
CA ILE A 714 -7.05 27.27 16.46
C ILE A 714 -5.81 27.93 15.86
N GLU A 715 -5.26 28.96 16.50
CA GLU A 715 -4.04 29.65 16.05
C GLU A 715 -2.81 28.73 16.11
N HIS A 716 -2.70 27.92 17.16
CA HIS A 716 -1.70 26.88 17.30
C HIS A 716 -1.82 25.84 16.17
N LEU A 717 -3.01 25.27 15.94
CA LEU A 717 -3.24 24.30 14.86
C LEU A 717 -2.87 24.87 13.48
N LYS A 718 -3.25 26.12 13.20
CA LYS A 718 -2.87 26.81 11.96
C LYS A 718 -1.35 26.94 11.83
N ALA A 719 -0.66 27.31 12.91
CA ALA A 719 0.78 27.51 12.91
C ALA A 719 1.55 26.18 12.77
N GLN A 720 1.15 25.15 13.53
CA GLN A 720 1.81 23.85 13.55
C GLN A 720 1.57 23.06 12.28
N THR A 721 0.34 23.01 11.76
CA THR A 721 0.06 22.27 10.50
C THR A 721 0.81 22.85 9.30
N CYS A 722 1.19 24.13 9.33
CA CYS A 722 2.03 24.75 8.30
C CYS A 722 3.54 24.48 8.46
N ARG A 723 3.96 23.90 9.60
CA ARG A 723 5.36 23.55 9.91
C ARG A 723 5.59 22.04 9.98
N LEU A 724 4.57 21.28 10.35
CA LEU A 724 4.60 19.86 10.62
C LEU A 724 3.59 19.19 9.72
N TYR A 725 4.07 18.54 8.67
CA TYR A 725 3.22 17.90 7.67
C TYR A 725 3.92 16.75 6.95
N GLY A 726 3.14 15.84 6.36
CA GLY A 726 3.59 14.72 5.54
C GLY A 726 4.14 13.50 6.30
N ALA A 727 4.73 13.71 7.48
CA ALA A 727 5.35 12.63 8.25
C ALA A 727 4.35 11.53 8.66
N ALA A 728 3.15 11.92 9.12
CA ALA A 728 2.09 11.00 9.52
C ALA A 728 1.59 10.15 8.35
N GLY A 729 1.32 10.78 7.20
CA GLY A 729 0.83 10.11 6.01
C GLY A 729 1.87 9.18 5.41
N LEU A 730 3.14 9.61 5.34
CA LEU A 730 4.20 8.75 4.82
C LEU A 730 4.38 7.49 5.67
N GLN A 731 4.43 7.63 7.00
CA GLN A 731 4.56 6.47 7.89
C GLN A 731 3.32 5.58 7.83
N TRP A 732 2.12 6.16 7.77
CA TRP A 732 0.87 5.43 7.58
C TRP A 732 0.91 4.55 6.32
N LEU A 733 1.29 5.11 5.18
CA LEU A 733 1.36 4.37 3.92
C LEU A 733 2.42 3.26 3.95
N ARG A 734 3.57 3.47 4.60
CA ARG A 734 4.59 2.42 4.79
C ARG A 734 4.02 1.23 5.56
N LEU A 735 3.36 1.48 6.68
CA LEU A 735 2.73 0.45 7.50
C LEU A 735 1.60 -0.29 6.78
N LEU A 736 0.83 0.39 5.93
CA LEU A 736 -0.18 -0.28 5.11
C LEU A 736 0.43 -1.26 4.09
N VAL A 737 1.57 -0.89 3.51
CA VAL A 737 2.31 -1.77 2.58
C VAL A 737 2.94 -2.96 3.33
N GLU A 738 3.51 -2.71 4.52
CA GLU A 738 4.16 -3.74 5.35
C GLU A 738 3.16 -4.73 5.96
N HIS A 739 2.02 -4.25 6.44
CA HIS A 739 1.03 -5.07 7.17
C HIS A 739 -0.21 -5.41 6.33
N LYS A 740 -0.04 -5.62 5.02
CA LYS A 740 -1.17 -5.95 4.12
C LYS A 740 -1.88 -7.24 4.53
N GLU A 741 -1.15 -8.22 5.06
CA GLU A 741 -1.72 -9.48 5.56
C GLU A 741 -2.63 -9.25 6.77
N GLY A 742 -3.87 -9.73 6.70
CA GLY A 742 -4.84 -9.60 7.79
C GLY A 742 -5.43 -8.20 7.96
N LEU A 743 -4.96 -7.18 7.24
CA LEU A 743 -5.47 -5.82 7.29
C LEU A 743 -6.97 -5.74 7.02
N VAL A 744 -7.46 -6.45 5.98
CA VAL A 744 -8.89 -6.53 5.64
C VAL A 744 -9.70 -7.01 6.85
N ARG A 745 -9.24 -8.04 7.56
CA ARG A 745 -9.94 -8.57 8.74
C ARG A 745 -9.99 -7.56 9.89
N LYS A 746 -8.90 -6.80 10.10
CA LYS A 746 -8.89 -5.73 11.10
C LYS A 746 -9.88 -4.63 10.73
N ILE A 747 -9.85 -4.15 9.48
CA ILE A 747 -10.79 -3.13 9.00
C ILE A 747 -12.23 -3.62 9.17
N GLU A 748 -12.53 -4.85 8.75
CA GLU A 748 -13.86 -5.47 8.93
C GLU A 748 -14.29 -5.56 10.41
N SER A 749 -13.36 -5.81 11.32
CA SER A 749 -13.64 -5.85 12.75
C SER A 749 -14.04 -4.48 13.28
N HIS A 750 -13.28 -3.43 12.96
CA HIS A 750 -13.60 -2.06 13.37
C HIS A 750 -14.89 -1.55 12.71
N THR A 751 -15.09 -1.83 11.42
CA THR A 751 -16.29 -1.39 10.71
C THR A 751 -17.54 -2.05 11.30
N LYS A 752 -17.53 -3.37 11.56
CA LYS A 752 -18.64 -4.08 12.22
C LYS A 752 -18.95 -3.51 13.60
N ARG A 753 -17.91 -3.20 14.39
CA ARG A 753 -18.08 -2.57 15.71
C ARG A 753 -18.78 -1.22 15.58
N PHE A 754 -18.33 -0.37 14.66
CA PHE A 754 -18.93 0.94 14.42
C PHE A 754 -20.39 0.84 13.98
N VAL A 755 -20.67 -0.04 13.00
CA VAL A 755 -22.03 -0.25 12.48
C VAL A 755 -22.97 -0.71 13.60
N SER A 756 -22.52 -1.64 14.45
CA SER A 756 -23.32 -2.10 15.60
C SER A 756 -23.66 -0.94 16.53
N GLU A 757 -22.66 -0.16 16.94
CA GLU A 757 -22.86 0.94 17.88
C GLU A 757 -23.79 2.03 17.35
N ILE A 758 -23.69 2.34 16.06
CA ILE A 758 -24.61 3.28 15.43
C ILE A 758 -26.01 2.69 15.30
N THR A 759 -26.14 1.43 14.88
CA THR A 759 -27.47 0.79 14.73
C THR A 759 -28.19 0.69 16.08
N ASP A 760 -27.46 0.46 17.17
CA ASP A 760 -28.01 0.45 18.54
C ASP A 760 -28.54 1.82 18.97
N LYS A 761 -27.92 2.91 18.50
CA LYS A 761 -28.30 4.31 18.84
C LYS A 761 -29.37 4.89 17.91
N VAL A 762 -29.35 4.51 16.63
CA VAL A 762 -30.08 5.15 15.52
C VAL A 762 -31.22 4.25 14.99
N GLY A 763 -31.26 2.98 15.40
CA GLY A 763 -32.27 2.02 14.95
C GLY A 763 -32.02 1.49 13.53
N SER A 764 -33.06 0.90 12.91
CA SER A 764 -32.95 0.27 11.60
C SER A 764 -32.69 1.28 10.48
N LEU A 765 -31.65 1.04 9.70
CA LEU A 765 -31.21 1.91 8.61
C LEU A 765 -31.72 1.41 7.25
N GLY A 766 -32.18 2.34 6.40
CA GLY A 766 -32.47 2.06 5.00
C GLY A 766 -31.20 1.83 4.15
N SER A 767 -31.36 1.28 2.94
CA SER A 767 -30.24 0.92 2.06
C SER A 767 -29.33 2.09 1.66
N GLN A 768 -29.87 3.31 1.60
CA GLN A 768 -29.10 4.52 1.32
C GLN A 768 -28.30 4.98 2.54
N GLN A 769 -28.91 4.90 3.73
CA GLN A 769 -28.28 5.23 5.01
C GLN A 769 -27.12 4.27 5.29
N LEU A 770 -27.29 2.97 4.99
CA LEU A 770 -26.24 1.97 5.14
C LEU A 770 -24.97 2.33 4.36
N ARG A 771 -25.10 2.82 3.11
CA ARG A 771 -23.93 3.27 2.33
C ARG A 771 -23.19 4.45 2.94
N VAL A 772 -23.92 5.35 3.61
CA VAL A 772 -23.30 6.48 4.32
C VAL A 772 -22.60 5.97 5.58
N ILE A 773 -23.24 5.07 6.32
CA ILE A 773 -22.67 4.43 7.50
C ILE A 773 -21.42 3.62 7.19
N ASP A 774 -21.41 2.85 6.11
CA ASP A 774 -20.23 2.06 5.70
C ASP A 774 -19.01 2.96 5.49
N ARG A 775 -19.22 4.19 5.00
CA ARG A 775 -18.16 5.18 4.86
C ARG A 775 -17.71 5.75 6.20
N PHE A 776 -18.63 6.09 7.10
CA PHE A 776 -18.29 6.48 8.48
C PHE A 776 -17.53 5.37 9.21
N ALA A 777 -17.93 4.11 9.00
CA ALA A 777 -17.30 2.93 9.58
C ALA A 777 -15.86 2.77 9.07
N LEU A 778 -15.61 3.02 7.78
CA LEU A 778 -14.25 3.02 7.23
C LEU A 778 -13.40 4.14 7.84
N VAL A 779 -13.97 5.32 8.06
CA VAL A 779 -13.28 6.44 8.72
C VAL A 779 -12.92 6.09 10.16
N ALA A 780 -13.86 5.54 10.93
CA ALA A 780 -13.60 5.07 12.29
C ALA A 780 -12.48 4.01 12.31
N ALA A 781 -12.58 3.00 11.43
CA ALA A 781 -11.57 1.95 11.32
C ALA A 781 -10.19 2.49 10.96
N ALA A 782 -10.10 3.46 10.05
CA ALA A 782 -8.83 4.06 9.65
C ALA A 782 -8.16 4.81 10.81
N GLY A 783 -8.91 5.61 11.57
CA GLY A 783 -8.37 6.34 12.72
C GLY A 783 -7.97 5.41 13.87
N GLU A 784 -8.75 4.36 14.15
CA GLU A 784 -8.37 3.35 15.15
C GLU A 784 -7.11 2.58 14.72
N LEU A 785 -7.02 2.15 13.46
CA LEU A 785 -5.82 1.48 12.95
C LEU A 785 -4.58 2.39 12.97
N ALA A 786 -4.74 3.66 12.60
CA ALA A 786 -3.65 4.64 12.71
C ALA A 786 -3.21 4.84 14.17
N THR A 787 -4.15 4.74 15.12
CA THR A 787 -3.86 4.78 16.56
C THR A 787 -3.13 3.52 17.02
N GLU A 788 -3.58 2.33 16.62
CA GLU A 788 -2.94 1.05 16.92
C GLU A 788 -1.50 0.97 16.41
N TYR A 789 -1.24 1.56 15.23
CA TYR A 789 0.11 1.66 14.68
C TYR A 789 0.95 2.83 15.24
N GLY A 790 0.42 3.56 16.23
CA GLY A 790 1.14 4.63 16.90
C GLY A 790 1.31 5.90 16.05
N ILE A 791 0.52 6.11 14.99
CA ILE A 791 0.60 7.33 14.17
C ILE A 791 -0.01 8.53 14.91
N THR A 792 -1.21 8.36 15.46
CA THR A 792 -2.03 9.48 15.97
C THR A 792 -1.64 9.92 17.39
N GLY A 793 -1.20 8.98 18.23
CA GLY A 793 -1.02 9.20 19.67
C GLY A 793 -2.32 9.30 20.46
N TRP A 794 -3.46 8.95 19.87
CA TRP A 794 -4.76 9.07 20.53
C TRP A 794 -5.01 7.94 21.54
N PRO A 795 -5.87 8.17 22.55
CA PRO A 795 -6.40 7.07 23.33
C PRO A 795 -7.26 6.16 22.43
N LYS A 796 -7.38 4.90 22.86
CA LYS A 796 -8.27 3.93 22.22
C LYS A 796 -9.69 4.49 22.12
N ASP A 797 -10.37 4.21 21.01
CA ASP A 797 -11.75 4.61 20.73
C ASP A 797 -11.94 6.12 20.40
N GLU A 798 -10.90 6.95 20.40
CA GLU A 798 -11.02 8.38 20.03
C GLU A 798 -11.58 8.57 18.62
N ALA A 799 -11.08 7.80 17.64
CA ALA A 799 -11.53 7.92 16.25
C ALA A 799 -12.94 7.37 16.07
N LEU A 800 -13.25 6.27 16.77
CA LEU A 800 -14.58 5.68 16.80
C LEU A 800 -15.60 6.64 17.41
N ASN A 801 -15.26 7.30 18.52
CA ASN A 801 -16.11 8.29 19.18
C ASN A 801 -16.32 9.51 18.28
N ALA A 802 -15.26 10.01 17.65
CA ALA A 802 -15.33 11.12 16.71
C ALA A 802 -16.23 10.81 15.50
N ALA A 803 -16.05 9.65 14.87
CA ALA A 803 -16.90 9.21 13.77
C ALA A 803 -18.36 9.01 14.20
N SER A 804 -18.60 8.51 15.42
CA SER A 804 -19.94 8.28 15.95
C SER A 804 -20.67 9.60 16.22
N PHE A 805 -19.96 10.58 16.79
CA PHE A 805 -20.46 11.93 17.00
C PHE A 805 -20.87 12.58 15.66
N MET A 806 -20.00 12.50 14.66
CA MET A 806 -20.25 13.08 13.34
C MET A 806 -21.39 12.35 12.59
N ALA A 807 -21.48 11.02 12.72
CA ALA A 807 -22.58 10.23 12.16
C ALA A 807 -23.92 10.60 12.82
N LYS A 808 -23.98 10.68 14.17
CA LYS A 808 -25.17 11.12 14.90
C LYS A 808 -25.64 12.49 14.41
N ARG A 809 -24.71 13.45 14.26
CA ARG A 809 -25.02 14.79 13.75
C ARG A 809 -25.61 14.77 12.34
N TYR A 810 -25.10 13.90 11.47
CA TYR A 810 -25.65 13.69 10.14
C TYR A 810 -27.12 13.19 10.19
N PHE A 811 -27.44 12.22 11.05
CA PHE A 811 -28.82 11.70 11.16
C PHE A 811 -29.80 12.66 11.83
N GLU A 812 -29.36 13.39 12.85
CA GLU A 812 -30.15 14.44 13.50
C GLU A 812 -30.55 15.54 12.51
N GLN A 813 -29.60 15.97 11.68
CA GLN A 813 -29.86 16.96 10.63
C GLN A 813 -30.85 16.44 9.58
N ARG A 814 -30.71 15.17 9.17
CA ARG A 814 -31.61 14.55 8.19
C ARG A 814 -33.02 14.30 8.73
N GLY A 815 -33.18 14.36 10.05
CA GLY A 815 -34.43 14.01 10.72
C GLY A 815 -34.75 12.51 10.57
N THR A 816 -33.75 11.63 10.64
CA THR A 816 -34.01 10.18 10.63
C THR A 816 -33.29 9.52 11.79
N ILE A 817 -33.90 9.67 12.96
CA ILE A 817 -34.01 8.59 13.95
C ILE A 817 -35.48 8.49 14.37
N GLU A 818 -36.17 9.62 14.55
CA GLU A 818 -37.62 9.68 14.82
C GLU A 818 -38.35 10.94 14.28
N ASP A 819 -37.80 11.69 13.32
CA ASP A 819 -38.45 12.90 12.75
C ASP A 819 -39.55 12.48 11.77
N THR A 820 -40.72 12.14 12.31
CA THR A 820 -41.95 12.00 11.53
C THR A 820 -42.17 13.28 10.72
N GLU A 821 -42.89 13.19 9.59
CA GLU A 821 -43.32 14.38 8.82
C GLU A 821 -43.91 15.47 9.75
N SER A 822 -44.59 15.04 10.81
CA SER A 822 -45.06 15.86 11.93
C SER A 822 -43.97 16.70 12.62
N GLN A 823 -42.82 16.13 12.98
CA GLN A 823 -41.76 16.86 13.70
C GLN A 823 -41.01 17.87 12.79
N ARG A 824 -40.85 17.56 11.49
CA ARG A 824 -40.32 18.54 10.50
C ARG A 824 -41.25 19.73 10.32
N ILE A 825 -42.55 19.46 10.21
CA ILE A 825 -43.58 20.50 10.14
C ILE A 825 -43.51 21.37 11.40
N LEU A 826 -43.44 20.75 12.59
CA LEU A 826 -43.37 21.44 13.86
C LEU A 826 -42.15 22.37 13.97
N ARG A 827 -40.93 21.86 13.70
CA ARG A 827 -39.70 22.66 13.79
C ARG A 827 -39.75 23.88 12.87
N ARG A 828 -40.21 23.70 11.64
CA ARG A 828 -40.34 24.78 10.67
C ARG A 828 -41.43 25.78 11.07
N PHE A 829 -42.52 25.29 11.62
CA PHE A 829 -43.62 26.09 12.13
C PHE A 829 -43.18 26.97 13.31
N CYS A 830 -42.48 26.41 14.30
CA CYS A 830 -41.92 27.15 15.43
C CYS A 830 -40.95 28.24 14.95
N ALA A 831 -40.03 27.90 14.04
CA ALA A 831 -39.07 28.85 13.50
C ALA A 831 -39.73 30.03 12.75
N LYS A 832 -40.82 29.76 12.00
CA LYS A 832 -41.58 30.80 11.30
C LYS A 832 -42.32 31.71 12.26
N VAL A 833 -43.03 31.15 13.24
CA VAL A 833 -43.78 31.92 14.25
C VAL A 833 -42.84 32.78 15.09
N MET A 834 -41.69 32.25 15.53
CA MET A 834 -40.71 32.99 16.33
C MET A 834 -40.03 34.12 15.54
N ASN A 835 -39.71 33.91 14.26
CA ASN A 835 -39.16 34.98 13.41
C ASN A 835 -40.20 36.03 12.99
N GLN A 836 -41.50 35.72 13.14
CA GLN A 836 -42.61 36.58 12.73
C GLN A 836 -43.43 37.09 13.92
N GLN A 837 -42.84 37.21 15.12
CA GLN A 837 -43.59 37.67 16.32
C GLN A 837 -44.33 39.00 16.13
N LYS A 838 -43.84 39.90 15.27
CA LYS A 838 -44.51 41.17 14.95
C LYS A 838 -45.86 40.98 14.22
N GLN A 839 -46.08 39.83 13.59
CA GLN A 839 -47.33 39.45 12.92
C GLN A 839 -48.33 38.77 13.88
N PHE A 840 -47.97 38.59 15.16
CA PHE A 840 -48.80 38.07 16.25
C PHE A 840 -48.90 39.08 17.42
N PRO A 841 -49.65 40.19 17.27
CA PRO A 841 -49.84 41.18 18.34
C PRO A 841 -50.69 40.65 19.51
N TYR A 842 -50.63 41.34 20.66
CA TYR A 842 -51.50 41.05 21.81
C TYR A 842 -52.91 41.65 21.60
N PRO A 843 -54.01 40.92 21.90
CA PRO A 843 -55.38 41.36 21.62
C PRO A 843 -56.00 42.22 22.73
N PHE A 844 -55.20 42.99 23.48
CA PHE A 844 -55.68 43.82 24.59
C PHE A 844 -56.09 45.23 24.14
N SER A 845 -56.90 45.91 24.96
CA SER A 845 -57.36 47.28 24.70
C SER A 845 -56.20 48.28 24.78
N PRO A 846 -56.24 49.40 24.01
CA PRO A 846 -55.21 50.43 24.05
C PRO A 846 -54.96 51.08 25.41
N SER A 847 -55.88 50.96 26.36
CA SER A 847 -55.67 51.43 27.74
C SER A 847 -54.77 50.52 28.57
N LEU A 848 -54.43 49.32 28.09
CA LEU A 848 -53.78 48.25 28.87
C LEU A 848 -52.38 47.90 28.37
N LEU A 849 -51.95 48.43 27.22
CA LEU A 849 -50.65 48.13 26.61
C LEU A 849 -49.96 49.40 26.09
N PRO A 850 -48.64 49.40 25.92
CA PRO A 850 -47.91 50.42 25.16
C PRO A 850 -48.25 50.38 23.65
N SER A 851 -48.17 51.53 22.97
CA SER A 851 -48.48 51.71 21.55
C SER A 851 -47.77 50.72 20.61
N SER A 852 -46.57 50.27 20.98
CA SER A 852 -45.73 49.32 20.23
C SER A 852 -46.21 47.86 20.30
N LEU A 853 -46.95 47.47 21.34
CA LEU A 853 -47.50 46.13 21.53
C LEU A 853 -48.98 46.03 21.10
N MET A 854 -49.51 47.11 20.54
CA MET A 854 -50.91 47.24 20.14
C MET A 854 -51.24 46.38 18.92
N CYS A 855 -52.50 45.95 18.90
CA CYS A 855 -53.19 45.65 17.65
C CYS A 855 -53.41 46.96 16.89
N GLN A 856 -52.47 47.37 16.03
CA GLN A 856 -52.77 48.39 15.02
C GLN A 856 -53.76 47.78 14.03
N GLU A 857 -54.86 48.45 13.72
CA GLU A 857 -55.90 47.96 12.80
C GLU A 857 -55.40 47.67 11.37
N ASN A 858 -54.11 47.86 11.06
CA ASN A 858 -53.51 47.60 9.76
C ASN A 858 -52.05 47.10 9.86
N VAL A 859 -51.79 46.02 10.62
CA VAL A 859 -50.53 45.28 10.41
C VAL A 859 -50.66 44.54 9.07
N THR A 860 -49.99 45.06 8.03
CA THR A 860 -49.89 44.37 6.73
C THR A 860 -49.27 43.00 6.94
N GLY A 861 -50.03 41.93 6.64
CA GLY A 861 -49.56 40.55 6.81
C GLY A 861 -49.71 39.98 8.22
N GLN A 862 -50.70 40.41 9.00
CA GLN A 862 -51.02 39.76 10.29
C GLN A 862 -51.41 38.28 10.09
N LEU A 863 -50.79 37.38 10.87
CA LEU A 863 -51.02 35.94 10.80
C LEU A 863 -51.79 35.39 12.02
N GLY A 864 -51.95 36.18 13.08
CA GLY A 864 -52.70 35.77 14.25
C GLY A 864 -52.57 36.73 15.43
N TYR A 865 -52.74 36.20 16.65
CA TYR A 865 -52.54 36.92 17.90
C TYR A 865 -51.71 36.08 18.88
N ARG A 866 -51.07 36.73 19.86
CA ARG A 866 -50.46 36.03 20.99
C ARG A 866 -51.11 36.43 22.31
N LEU A 867 -51.19 35.51 23.26
CA LEU A 867 -51.79 35.70 24.58
C LEU A 867 -50.84 35.17 25.66
N PRO A 868 -50.58 35.94 26.73
CA PRO A 868 -49.79 35.43 27.86
C PRO A 868 -50.57 34.33 28.60
N LYS A 869 -49.90 33.28 29.11
CA LYS A 869 -50.61 32.23 29.87
C LYS A 869 -51.05 32.73 31.24
N ASP A 870 -50.30 33.65 31.85
CA ASP A 870 -50.70 34.39 33.06
C ASP A 870 -50.85 35.89 32.79
N GLU A 871 -52.08 36.31 32.47
CA GLU A 871 -52.43 37.72 32.27
C GLU A 871 -52.06 38.60 33.48
N LYS A 872 -52.23 38.10 34.72
CA LYS A 872 -52.01 38.92 35.92
C LYS A 872 -50.53 39.18 36.14
N ALA A 873 -49.70 38.15 36.00
CA ALA A 873 -48.24 38.29 36.07
C ALA A 873 -47.74 39.21 34.95
N PHE A 874 -48.26 39.03 33.73
CA PHE A 874 -47.91 39.85 32.57
C PHE A 874 -48.28 41.34 32.77
N PHE A 875 -49.50 41.64 33.24
CA PHE A 875 -49.88 43.03 33.53
C PHE A 875 -49.15 43.60 34.75
N SER A 876 -48.82 42.79 35.76
CA SER A 876 -47.99 43.23 36.89
C SER A 876 -46.58 43.60 36.44
N TYR A 877 -45.98 42.80 35.56
CA TYR A 877 -44.68 43.05 34.95
C TYR A 877 -44.70 44.32 34.10
N LEU A 878 -45.71 44.48 33.24
CA LEU A 878 -45.87 45.70 32.43
C LEU A 878 -46.02 46.93 33.31
N ASN A 879 -46.86 46.87 34.35
CA ASN A 879 -47.07 47.99 35.26
C ASN A 879 -45.81 48.34 36.09
N SER A 880 -44.96 47.37 36.42
CA SER A 880 -43.70 47.64 37.14
C SER A 880 -42.59 48.21 36.23
N HIS A 881 -42.65 47.94 34.92
CA HIS A 881 -41.67 48.44 33.95
C HIS A 881 -42.13 49.71 33.23
N LEU A 882 -43.44 50.01 33.21
CA LEU A 882 -44.00 51.26 32.68
C LEU A 882 -43.86 52.46 33.64
N SER A 883 -43.49 52.23 34.90
CA SER A 883 -43.18 53.31 35.86
C SER A 883 -41.79 53.94 35.67
N MET A 884 -41.03 53.52 34.65
CA MET A 884 -39.78 54.15 34.24
C MET A 884 -40.04 54.84 32.89
N ASP A 885 -39.88 56.16 32.83
CA ASP A 885 -40.11 56.95 31.61
C ASP A 885 -39.18 56.48 30.48
N PHE A 886 -39.73 55.79 29.48
CA PHE A 886 -39.01 55.41 28.27
C PHE A 886 -39.12 56.51 27.21
N GLU A 887 -37.99 56.99 26.70
CA GLU A 887 -37.94 57.77 25.46
C GLU A 887 -38.32 56.87 24.26
N GLU A 888 -39.00 57.45 23.27
CA GLU A 888 -39.44 56.79 22.03
C GLU A 888 -38.24 56.29 21.20
N GLY A 889 -37.77 55.07 21.50
CA GLY A 889 -36.68 54.43 20.77
C GLY A 889 -36.44 52.95 21.07
N ASP A 890 -36.73 52.50 22.30
CA ASP A 890 -36.35 51.16 22.77
C ASP A 890 -37.54 50.21 23.01
N ALA A 891 -38.46 50.13 22.05
CA ALA A 891 -39.63 49.23 22.14
C ALA A 891 -39.34 47.75 21.80
N ASP A 892 -38.08 47.29 21.91
CA ASP A 892 -37.69 45.90 21.62
C ASP A 892 -37.33 45.07 22.87
N THR A 893 -37.67 45.54 24.08
CA THR A 893 -37.49 44.73 25.30
C THR A 893 -38.73 44.71 26.20
N ALA A 894 -39.79 44.05 25.72
CA ALA A 894 -40.55 43.19 26.62
C ALA A 894 -39.70 41.93 26.88
N ALA A 895 -38.56 42.11 27.55
CA ALA A 895 -37.73 41.02 28.01
C ALA A 895 -38.50 40.27 29.10
N GLU A 896 -39.10 39.15 28.70
CA GLU A 896 -39.43 37.98 29.54
C GLU A 896 -40.14 38.28 30.86
N CYS A 897 -41.43 38.59 30.76
CA CYS A 897 -42.33 37.95 31.71
C CYS A 897 -42.36 36.47 31.33
N ASP A 898 -41.79 35.60 32.17
CA ASP A 898 -41.73 34.14 32.00
C ASP A 898 -43.11 33.47 32.21
N CYS A 899 -44.15 34.10 31.67
CA CYS A 899 -45.54 33.67 31.79
C CYS A 899 -45.97 32.75 30.66
N GLY A 900 -45.08 32.43 29.70
CA GLY A 900 -45.39 31.70 28.47
C GLY A 900 -46.42 32.40 27.56
N THR A 901 -46.55 31.93 26.32
CA THR A 901 -47.52 32.49 25.35
C THR A 901 -48.27 31.45 24.52
N TYR A 902 -49.58 31.68 24.34
CA TYR A 902 -50.41 30.98 23.36
C TYR A 902 -50.47 31.79 22.06
N HIS A 903 -50.34 31.10 20.92
CA HIS A 903 -50.52 31.66 19.59
C HIS A 903 -51.91 31.28 19.06
N LEU A 904 -52.67 32.28 18.61
CA LEU A 904 -54.02 32.15 18.06
C LEU A 904 -54.01 32.33 16.55
N ILE A 905 -54.39 31.29 15.81
CA ILE A 905 -54.42 31.32 14.34
C ILE A 905 -55.88 31.27 13.86
N PRO A 906 -56.28 32.20 12.97
CA PRO A 906 -57.70 32.46 12.65
C PRO A 906 -58.37 31.38 11.79
N ASP A 907 -57.63 30.79 10.85
CA ASP A 907 -58.17 29.83 9.88
C ASP A 907 -57.08 28.92 9.30
N SER A 908 -57.51 27.91 8.55
CA SER A 908 -56.62 26.91 7.93
C SER A 908 -55.77 27.49 6.80
N GLU A 909 -56.22 28.55 6.12
CA GLU A 909 -55.47 29.18 5.03
C GLU A 909 -54.25 29.91 5.59
N THR A 910 -54.46 30.65 6.69
CA THR A 910 -53.40 31.30 7.45
C THR A 910 -52.41 30.29 8.05
N LEU A 911 -52.91 29.15 8.53
CA LEU A 911 -52.08 28.07 9.04
C LEU A 911 -51.13 27.51 7.96
N CYS A 912 -51.63 27.30 6.74
CA CYS A 912 -50.82 26.89 5.60
C CYS A 912 -49.85 27.99 5.14
N ALA A 913 -50.29 29.25 5.17
CA ALA A 913 -49.49 30.40 4.73
C ALA A 913 -48.25 30.63 5.60
N ILE A 914 -48.29 30.33 6.91
CA ILE A 914 -47.12 30.36 7.80
C ILE A 914 -45.99 29.48 7.29
N LEU A 915 -46.33 28.35 6.65
CA LEU A 915 -45.38 27.40 6.05
C LEU A 915 -45.29 27.54 4.52
N ASP A 916 -45.52 28.75 4.00
CA ASP A 916 -45.41 29.08 2.58
C ASP A 916 -46.27 28.18 1.65
N ASN A 917 -47.37 27.61 2.19
CA ASN A 917 -48.27 26.66 1.53
C ASN A 917 -47.64 25.31 1.12
N GLU A 918 -46.53 24.91 1.73
CA GLU A 918 -45.89 23.61 1.45
C GLU A 918 -46.65 22.41 2.03
N TYR A 919 -47.44 22.63 3.08
CA TYR A 919 -48.18 21.57 3.79
C TYR A 919 -49.67 21.91 3.89
N SER A 920 -50.51 20.87 3.86
CA SER A 920 -51.96 21.04 4.05
C SER A 920 -52.33 21.25 5.53
N ALA A 921 -53.43 21.96 5.79
CA ALA A 921 -53.88 22.20 7.17
C ALA A 921 -54.05 20.91 8.01
N PRO A 922 -54.57 19.78 7.49
CA PRO A 922 -54.60 18.53 8.24
C PRO A 922 -53.23 17.99 8.63
N GLN A 923 -52.20 18.11 7.76
CA GLN A 923 -50.84 17.70 8.08
C GLN A 923 -50.27 18.56 9.22
N ILE A 924 -50.48 19.88 9.16
CA ILE A 924 -50.02 20.82 10.19
C ILE A 924 -50.73 20.60 11.53
N LEU A 925 -52.05 20.40 11.50
CA LEU A 925 -52.83 20.17 12.72
C LEU A 925 -52.52 18.84 13.37
N ASN A 926 -52.30 17.77 12.58
CA ASN A 926 -51.86 16.49 13.13
C ASN A 926 -50.46 16.62 13.74
N ALA A 927 -49.54 17.31 13.07
CA ALA A 927 -48.20 17.57 13.58
C ALA A 927 -48.19 18.28 14.94
N LEU A 928 -48.96 19.37 15.04
CA LEU A 928 -49.10 20.14 16.28
C LEU A 928 -49.81 19.33 17.39
N LYS A 929 -50.74 18.46 17.01
CA LYS A 929 -51.46 17.59 17.96
C LYS A 929 -50.57 16.47 18.49
N ASP A 930 -49.79 15.83 17.63
CA ASP A 930 -48.84 14.77 18.00
C ASP A 930 -47.77 15.31 18.96
N ALA A 931 -47.38 16.57 18.78
CA ALA A 931 -46.43 17.27 19.64
C ALA A 931 -47.03 17.83 20.94
N GLY A 932 -48.35 17.70 21.16
CA GLY A 932 -49.03 18.30 22.31
C GLY A 932 -49.10 19.83 22.30
N CYS A 933 -48.77 20.47 21.18
CA CYS A 933 -48.82 21.93 21.01
C CYS A 933 -50.23 22.43 20.69
N LEU A 934 -51.11 21.59 20.15
CA LEU A 934 -52.48 21.97 19.83
C LEU A 934 -53.41 21.78 21.04
N VAL A 935 -53.92 22.88 21.60
CA VAL A 935 -54.79 22.84 22.79
C VAL A 935 -56.19 22.32 22.41
N VAL A 936 -56.59 21.18 22.97
CA VAL A 936 -57.87 20.52 22.64
C VAL A 936 -59.00 21.01 23.57
N GLN A 937 -60.22 21.19 23.07
CA GLN A 937 -61.39 21.62 23.87
C GLN A 937 -61.70 20.74 25.09
N SER A 938 -61.24 19.48 25.12
CA SER A 938 -61.38 18.56 26.26
C SER A 938 -60.39 18.83 27.40
N GLU A 939 -59.18 19.31 27.11
CA GLU A 939 -58.16 19.66 28.12
C GLU A 939 -58.55 20.92 28.91
N MET A 940 -59.46 21.73 28.37
CA MET A 940 -60.12 22.80 29.12
C MET A 940 -61.11 22.30 30.20
N ARG A 941 -61.41 20.99 30.28
CA ARG A 941 -62.41 20.45 31.23
C ARG A 941 -61.83 19.93 32.53
N ASP A 942 -60.53 19.61 32.59
CA ASP A 942 -59.88 19.13 33.81
C ASP A 942 -59.44 20.28 34.71
N GLY A 943 -60.29 20.53 35.72
CA GLY A 943 -59.97 20.93 37.11
C GLY A 943 -59.08 22.13 37.45
N LYS A 944 -58.01 22.43 36.70
CA LYS A 944 -57.01 23.47 37.04
C LYS A 944 -56.78 24.52 35.94
N LEU A 945 -57.23 24.29 34.70
CA LEU A 945 -57.24 25.28 33.61
C LEU A 945 -58.60 25.99 33.45
N ARG A 946 -59.56 25.73 34.36
CA ARG A 946 -60.86 26.41 34.38
C ARG A 946 -60.77 27.82 34.96
N GLN A 947 -60.18 28.74 34.20
CA GLN A 947 -60.61 30.14 34.26
C GLN A 947 -60.28 30.99 33.02
N VAL A 948 -60.11 30.42 31.84
CA VAL A 948 -60.29 31.22 30.60
C VAL A 948 -61.78 31.26 30.28
N ASN A 949 -62.46 32.11 31.05
CA ASN A 949 -63.90 32.25 31.10
C ASN A 949 -64.42 32.69 29.72
N LYS A 950 -65.33 31.91 29.11
CA LYS A 950 -66.14 32.33 27.94
C LYS A 950 -66.88 33.67 28.17
N LYS A 951 -66.98 34.16 29.42
CA LYS A 951 -67.46 35.50 29.75
C LYS A 951 -66.41 36.61 29.72
N LYS A 952 -65.11 36.33 29.93
CA LYS A 952 -64.02 37.32 29.80
C LYS A 952 -63.63 37.56 28.33
N PHE A 953 -63.70 36.52 27.48
CA PHE A 953 -63.57 36.68 26.03
C PHE A 953 -64.72 37.50 25.41
N ALA A 954 -65.85 37.62 26.11
CA ALA A 954 -67.03 38.34 25.64
C ALA A 954 -67.21 39.74 26.26
N SER A 955 -66.41 40.15 27.26
CA SER A 955 -66.68 41.39 28.00
C SER A 955 -65.71 42.55 27.75
N THR A 956 -64.66 42.39 26.92
CA THR A 956 -63.84 43.56 26.52
C THR A 956 -63.14 43.51 25.16
N SER A 957 -63.16 42.40 24.39
CA SER A 957 -62.44 42.32 23.10
C SER A 957 -63.25 41.83 21.88
N THR A 958 -64.53 41.50 22.01
CA THR A 958 -65.39 41.13 20.85
C THR A 958 -65.64 42.27 19.86
N LYS A 959 -65.23 43.50 20.16
CA LYS A 959 -65.24 44.61 19.19
C LYS A 959 -64.01 44.65 18.28
N ASN A 960 -62.86 44.13 18.71
CA ASN A 960 -61.60 44.15 17.95
C ASN A 960 -61.33 42.85 17.19
N PHE A 961 -61.90 41.73 17.67
CA PHE A 961 -62.01 40.53 16.85
C PHE A 961 -63.17 40.73 15.88
N GLY A 962 -62.86 41.13 14.64
CA GLY A 962 -63.88 41.38 13.61
C GLY A 962 -64.99 40.34 13.64
N ALA A 963 -66.24 40.80 13.52
CA ALA A 963 -67.49 40.10 13.86
C ALA A 963 -67.78 38.76 13.14
N LYS A 964 -66.81 38.14 12.45
CA LYS A 964 -66.96 36.92 11.64
C LYS A 964 -66.22 35.67 12.15
N GLN A 965 -65.23 35.75 13.04
CA GLN A 965 -64.48 34.57 13.48
C GLN A 965 -64.87 34.10 14.89
N ARG A 966 -65.47 32.91 14.98
CA ARG A 966 -65.97 32.30 16.23
C ARG A 966 -65.03 31.24 16.83
N SER A 967 -63.89 30.95 16.20
CA SER A 967 -62.96 29.88 16.62
C SER A 967 -61.55 30.12 16.08
N PHE A 968 -60.55 30.02 16.95
CA PHE A 968 -59.11 30.06 16.62
C PHE A 968 -58.48 28.69 16.88
N TYR A 969 -57.42 28.36 16.15
CA TYR A 969 -56.47 27.32 16.57
C TYR A 969 -55.57 27.90 17.66
N VAL A 970 -55.54 27.26 18.82
CA VAL A 970 -54.73 27.70 19.97
C VAL A 970 -53.51 26.80 20.05
N ILE A 971 -52.33 27.41 19.95
CA ILE A 971 -51.06 26.70 19.88
C ILE A 971 -50.18 27.13 21.06
N ASP A 972 -49.70 26.15 21.82
CA ASP A 972 -48.72 26.30 22.87
C ASP A 972 -47.36 25.78 22.37
N LEU A 973 -46.40 26.69 22.19
CA LEU A 973 -45.05 26.33 21.71
C LEU A 973 -44.04 26.20 22.86
N ASP A 974 -44.36 26.70 24.05
CA ASP A 974 -43.40 26.72 25.16
C ASP A 974 -43.12 25.30 25.68
N SER A 975 -44.07 24.39 25.55
CA SER A 975 -43.93 22.97 25.91
C SER A 975 -42.86 22.21 25.10
N THR A 976 -42.38 22.78 23.99
CA THR A 976 -41.36 22.18 23.12
C THR A 976 -39.99 22.81 23.24
N ILE A 977 -39.88 24.00 23.85
CA ILE A 977 -38.63 24.75 23.95
C ILE A 977 -37.73 24.18 25.04
N ASP A 978 -38.30 23.65 26.14
CA ASP A 978 -37.54 23.02 27.24
C ASP A 978 -36.82 21.72 26.84
N ASN A 979 -37.22 21.06 25.74
CA ASN A 979 -36.62 19.81 25.27
C ASN A 979 -35.56 20.00 24.16
N ALA A 980 -35.21 21.24 23.82
CA ALA A 980 -34.25 21.54 22.74
C ALA A 980 -32.85 21.95 23.25
N GLU A 981 -32.67 22.09 24.57
CA GLU A 981 -31.38 22.42 25.22
C GLU A 981 -30.64 21.22 25.86
N GLU A 982 -31.21 20.01 25.81
CA GLU A 982 -30.48 18.73 26.07
C GLU A 982 -30.06 18.06 24.76
#